data_AF-A0AA38N0Y3-F1
#
_entry.id   AF-A0AA38N0Y3-F1
#
_cell.length_a   1.000
_cell.length_b   1.000
_cell.length_c   1.000
_cell.angle_alpha   90.00
_cell.angle_beta   90.00
_cell.angle_gamma   90.00
#
_symmetry.space_group_name_H-M   'P 1'
#
loop_
_entity.id
_entity.type
_entity.pdbx_description
1 polymer ?
#
loop_
_entity_poly.entity_id
_entity_poly.type
_entity_poly.pdbx_seq_one_letter_code
_entity_poly.pdbx_strand_id
1 'polypeptide(L)'
;MDIFVSNLPSTVDREQLLIEFHRIIHRPPFVTDPKLNFDVFLFKPRNNRVSAILTLPNVSDGRLLLEIYPLSPIRISGLTISCRPGNKAPNANTLARIRGQEWQDPEVIRQEKRREEQASVATSKLSMSFGRLRRDGTYTVEHSFDGKIHCDLARRRLVVTLASEFDDLSTDNPSTDNLFRLLSFMELTRFNSRLDPQLRHKTLSFSYASSSAHAVIRSTSIQEPQLFLEFAHPPVFEATPTQLPSTVTVPSQRLANLPGCITMPLVSQVLRIIFSSVSDLSRFLTRANNIQLPHAKFIDVSSIDARVYGSDKFKGLADFLQPIPFPLGFQLEKSVWDGIIEPSELYEKNMRQQIIRIQKDHSESAAKIFQYFMSTLRVPTFRDPPRPPPRRQSEPPKHASKSARRRWRQRNRRLQGLGLSYSDNISPTLHEQLAQAARDYISDLQRPRRRYAPSPNPALYEAYHVSITPSRQVLEGPLPDLSNGIVRLYRDYQDCFLRVSFQDEGGGKPQRDNNVAIDDLLESRYKPILLNGVTVAGRRFDFLGYSMSSLKDYTFIFVTPFSNPEGNLMNAEEIRKRFGIFTKASHRPALLGARWGQMFSASMPSILLSSSQLVKIEDRVSTNSKGQNAVFTDGCSPAAPDLMRDVARKVMPSSRAIPSCFQFRLGGAKGVFFEDPRRSGKILCVRPSQTKFESLDLNLDITLSSSRPLAMFLNRPLIALLEHHGVPKQNFVECQDKAIKETQGIQYSFLAAATTFAQHGLGTSFRLESLFRNLVKILHLDIAPHASETDDSSVQLAILKIAIAHGITHILREIKHRGRIRLPGSYTLLGVSDEWNCLEEGEIFAQVYDPRTQKQSQIEGRILITRSPQIHPGDCQFVRAVYREELAHLKNVVVFSCKGKRSLPSMLGGGDLDGDIYNLILDDAFHPPKDFTAVAGAYEPLQPTVTSHPCGVQDVVDFVINFIKSDLVGYISILHLRISDANGLDCPDCLELAKAASHAVDYPKVGTAVNFKDLPKAPTGPRPDYLSGEGYRPRPGDTRHYPSPKVLGTLFRRVPTFEYEYEEDDWNHPIEYEKIDRAIRLAVGRCMRRLHSSRFGAFSATLRLDAEDDLLDEMYHVFEDYREELIVIAKTHTVSKNADIWLTEEELICGVSMERYSDPRRRREVTTAMNLQTQELTRKIRLEFSHQDNDQDDFDEDEYFDAINYEEDPDIGRLCNQFNRARAAWIVGNGEDAYGAQSFIMIALGEMLSAIKALGRET
;
A
#
# COMPACT_ATOMS: atom_id res chain seq x y z
N MET A 1 35.09 -0.96 31.22
CA MET A 1 35.54 -1.99 32.19
C MET A 1 34.34 -2.51 32.96
N ASP A 2 34.27 -3.81 33.19
CA ASP A 2 33.25 -4.40 34.08
C ASP A 2 33.78 -4.43 35.52
N ILE A 3 32.94 -4.03 36.46
CA ILE A 3 33.21 -4.05 37.89
C ILE A 3 32.13 -4.92 38.55
N PHE A 4 32.58 -5.95 39.25
CA PHE A 4 31.70 -6.83 40.00
C PHE A 4 31.36 -6.20 41.35
N VAL A 5 30.07 -5.98 41.58
CA VAL A 5 29.49 -5.40 42.78
C VAL A 5 28.74 -6.48 43.55
N SER A 6 29.03 -6.62 44.84
CA SER A 6 28.43 -7.62 45.72
C SER A 6 27.97 -7.01 47.05
N ASN A 7 27.26 -7.79 47.86
CA ASN A 7 26.63 -7.34 49.11
C ASN A 7 25.51 -6.30 48.91
N LEU A 8 24.71 -6.48 47.85
CA LEU A 8 23.56 -5.62 47.58
C LEU A 8 22.31 -6.09 48.35
N PRO A 9 21.42 -5.16 48.76
CA PRO A 9 20.13 -5.52 49.36
C PRO A 9 19.31 -6.43 48.43
N SER A 10 18.56 -7.38 49.01
CA SER A 10 17.70 -8.28 48.23
C SER A 10 16.57 -7.57 47.49
N THR A 11 16.21 -6.36 47.95
CA THR A 11 15.16 -5.49 47.42
C THR A 11 15.66 -4.46 46.40
N VAL A 12 16.97 -4.36 46.16
CA VAL A 12 17.51 -3.36 45.24
C VAL A 12 17.19 -3.73 43.78
N ASP A 13 16.67 -2.78 43.03
CA ASP A 13 16.43 -2.92 41.60
C ASP A 13 17.52 -2.23 40.75
N ARG A 14 17.48 -2.46 39.44
CA ARG A 14 18.50 -1.96 38.51
C ARG A 14 18.50 -0.43 38.44
N GLU A 15 17.31 0.18 38.51
CA GLU A 15 17.15 1.63 38.36
C GLU A 15 17.70 2.38 39.57
N GLN A 16 17.45 1.86 40.76
CA GLN A 16 17.99 2.38 42.00
C GLN A 16 19.52 2.34 41.99
N LEU A 17 20.13 1.26 41.50
CA LEU A 17 21.58 1.18 41.36
C LEU A 17 22.14 2.18 40.35
N LEU A 18 21.48 2.37 39.21
CA LEU A 18 21.89 3.36 38.21
C LEU A 18 21.90 4.77 38.82
N ILE A 19 20.89 5.12 39.62
CA ILE A 19 20.80 6.43 40.28
C ILE A 19 21.88 6.59 41.35
N GLU A 20 22.10 5.59 42.20
CA GLU A 20 23.11 5.68 43.26
C GLU A 20 24.53 5.75 42.67
N PHE A 21 24.86 4.95 41.65
CA PHE A 21 26.14 5.07 40.96
C PHE A 21 26.26 6.39 40.18
N HIS A 22 25.16 6.93 39.67
CA HIS A 22 25.17 8.23 39.00
C HIS A 22 25.61 9.34 39.95
N ARG A 23 25.15 9.31 41.20
CA ARG A 23 25.53 10.26 42.26
C ARG A 23 27.01 10.16 42.67
N ILE A 24 27.66 9.03 42.39
CA ILE A 24 29.05 8.75 42.75
C ILE A 24 29.99 9.11 41.59
N ILE A 25 29.70 8.62 40.38
CA ILE A 25 30.60 8.65 39.23
C ILE A 25 30.66 10.04 38.58
N HIS A 26 29.75 10.95 38.90
CA HIS A 26 29.73 12.34 38.40
C HIS A 26 30.10 13.37 39.47
N ARG A 27 30.82 12.97 40.52
CA ARG A 27 31.38 13.86 41.55
C ARG A 27 32.91 13.76 41.57
N PRO A 28 33.64 14.81 41.99
CA PRO A 28 35.09 14.71 42.19
C PRO A 28 35.44 13.50 43.06
N PRO A 29 36.45 12.67 42.70
CA PRO A 29 37.54 12.93 41.75
C PRO A 29 37.27 12.54 40.29
N PHE A 30 36.07 12.08 39.94
CA PHE A 30 35.76 11.70 38.56
C PHE A 30 35.67 12.95 37.67
N VAL A 31 36.52 13.03 36.65
CA VAL A 31 36.49 14.10 35.63
C VAL A 31 35.58 13.64 34.49
N THR A 32 34.31 14.00 34.55
CA THR A 32 33.29 13.54 33.59
C THR A 32 32.63 14.74 32.91
N ASP A 33 33.42 15.52 32.16
CA ASP A 33 32.88 16.50 31.22
C ASP A 33 33.31 16.11 29.79
N PRO A 34 32.38 15.64 28.93
CA PRO A 34 30.95 15.45 29.19
C PRO A 34 30.67 14.28 30.17
N LYS A 35 29.49 14.30 30.80
CA LYS A 35 29.04 13.26 31.74
C LYS A 35 29.06 11.87 31.09
N LEU A 36 29.41 10.84 31.87
CA LEU A 36 29.63 9.48 31.38
C LEU A 36 28.35 8.65 31.45
N ASN A 37 28.05 7.93 30.36
CA ASN A 37 27.06 6.86 30.35
C ASN A 37 27.67 5.56 30.88
N PHE A 38 26.93 4.83 31.71
CA PHE A 38 27.32 3.53 32.25
C PHE A 38 26.10 2.61 32.37
N ASP A 39 26.31 1.32 32.54
CA ASP A 39 25.25 0.33 32.67
C ASP A 39 25.42 -0.54 33.91
N VAL A 40 24.32 -1.07 34.43
CA VAL A 40 24.28 -1.99 35.56
C VAL A 40 23.48 -3.22 35.18
N PHE A 41 24.09 -4.40 35.33
CA PHE A 41 23.44 -5.69 35.13
C PHE A 41 23.32 -6.41 36.48
N LEU A 42 22.09 -6.61 36.96
CA LEU A 42 21.78 -7.34 38.19
C LEU A 42 21.64 -8.84 37.94
N PHE A 43 22.18 -9.66 38.84
CA PHE A 43 21.98 -11.10 38.84
C PHE A 43 21.98 -11.66 40.27
N LYS A 44 21.27 -12.77 40.45
CA LYS A 44 21.16 -13.48 41.73
C LYS A 44 21.92 -14.80 41.66
N PRO A 45 23.17 -14.89 42.15
CA PRO A 45 23.83 -16.18 42.35
C PRO A 45 23.06 -17.05 43.36
N ARG A 46 23.29 -18.37 43.33
CA ARG A 46 22.57 -19.42 44.09
C ARG A 46 22.42 -19.22 45.62
N ASN A 47 23.08 -18.23 46.22
CA ASN A 47 23.14 -18.01 47.68
C ASN A 47 22.27 -16.83 48.18
N ASN A 48 21.14 -16.52 47.53
CA ASN A 48 20.17 -15.48 47.96
C ASN A 48 20.72 -14.04 48.12
N ARG A 49 21.96 -13.77 47.70
CA ARG A 49 22.57 -12.42 47.71
C ARG A 49 22.54 -11.83 46.31
N VAL A 50 22.07 -10.59 46.18
CA VAL A 50 22.06 -9.86 44.90
C VAL A 50 23.48 -9.37 44.59
N SER A 51 23.89 -9.52 43.34
CA SER A 51 25.16 -8.99 42.82
C SER A 51 24.90 -8.25 41.50
N ALA A 52 25.79 -7.35 41.14
CA ALA A 52 25.73 -6.60 39.89
C ALA A 52 27.06 -6.57 39.15
N ILE A 53 26.99 -6.34 37.85
CA ILE A 53 28.11 -5.89 37.03
C ILE A 53 27.84 -4.43 36.68
N LEU A 54 28.73 -3.54 37.07
CA LEU A 54 28.77 -2.14 36.64
C LEU A 54 29.72 -2.05 35.43
N THR A 55 29.22 -1.65 34.28
CA THR A 55 30.01 -1.49 33.05
C THR A 55 30.27 -0.01 32.80
N LEU A 56 31.54 0.39 32.87
CA LEU A 56 32.02 1.75 32.58
C LEU A 56 32.63 1.86 31.17
N PRO A 57 32.57 3.02 30.52
CA PRO A 57 33.03 3.20 29.14
C PRO A 57 34.55 3.11 29.02
N ASN A 58 35.30 3.59 30.01
CA ASN A 58 36.77 3.60 30.01
C ASN A 58 37.35 2.74 31.13
N VAL A 59 38.60 2.31 30.96
CA VAL A 59 39.33 1.53 31.98
C VAL A 59 39.87 2.45 33.08
N SER A 60 40.24 3.69 32.75
CA SER A 60 40.68 4.73 33.69
C SER A 60 39.65 4.96 34.80
N ASP A 61 38.39 5.18 34.42
CA ASP A 61 37.30 5.49 35.35
C ASP A 61 36.97 4.28 36.24
N GLY A 62 37.11 3.08 35.68
CA GLY A 62 36.91 1.84 36.45
C GLY A 62 38.01 1.57 37.47
N ARG A 63 39.27 1.91 37.16
CA ARG A 63 40.38 1.85 38.12
C ARG A 63 40.21 2.89 39.23
N LEU A 64 39.86 4.12 38.85
CA LEU A 64 39.60 5.21 39.78
C LEU A 64 38.50 4.85 40.78
N LEU A 65 37.40 4.24 40.34
CA LEU A 65 36.34 3.76 41.23
C LEU A 65 36.83 2.69 42.22
N LEU A 66 37.70 1.78 41.79
CA LEU A 66 38.26 0.73 42.64
C LEU A 66 39.34 1.24 43.61
N GLU A 67 40.01 2.35 43.30
CA GLU A 67 40.99 3.01 44.19
C GLU A 67 40.30 3.87 45.25
N ILE A 68 39.18 4.51 44.92
CA ILE A 68 38.40 5.35 45.85
C ILE A 68 37.56 4.48 46.81
N TYR A 69 37.01 3.37 46.31
CA TYR A 69 36.08 2.52 47.07
C TYR A 69 36.61 2.07 48.47
N PRO A 70 37.88 1.65 48.64
CA PRO A 70 38.43 1.30 49.96
C PRO A 70 38.56 2.49 50.91
N LEU A 71 38.77 3.70 50.38
CA LEU A 71 38.96 4.94 51.14
C LEU A 71 37.61 5.57 51.54
N SER A 72 36.55 5.31 50.78
CA SER A 72 35.21 5.82 51.01
C SER A 72 34.18 4.73 50.68
N PRO A 73 33.76 3.92 51.68
CA PRO A 73 32.89 2.79 51.45
C PRO A 73 31.52 3.24 50.90
N ILE A 74 31.19 2.76 49.70
CA ILE A 74 29.91 3.05 49.03
C ILE A 74 28.77 2.33 49.75
N ARG A 75 27.76 3.07 50.19
CA ARG A 75 26.56 2.52 50.83
C ARG A 75 25.35 2.65 49.93
N ILE A 76 24.64 1.56 49.70
CA ILE A 76 23.38 1.52 48.95
C ILE A 76 22.29 0.98 49.87
N SER A 77 21.27 1.80 50.15
CA SER A 77 20.17 1.48 51.08
C SER A 77 20.65 0.96 52.44
N GLY A 78 21.71 1.58 52.99
CA GLY A 78 22.27 1.25 54.30
C GLY A 78 23.29 0.10 54.33
N LEU A 79 23.47 -0.65 53.23
CA LEU A 79 24.48 -1.71 53.13
C LEU A 79 25.74 -1.22 52.42
N THR A 80 26.92 -1.51 52.99
CA THR A 80 28.21 -1.29 52.32
C THR A 80 28.42 -2.34 51.24
N ILE A 81 28.49 -1.91 49.99
CA ILE A 81 28.71 -2.80 48.84
C ILE A 81 30.19 -3.21 48.77
N SER A 82 30.51 -4.26 48.02
CA SER A 82 31.90 -4.66 47.71
C SER A 82 32.16 -4.68 46.21
N CYS A 83 33.15 -3.92 45.76
CA CYS A 83 33.53 -3.74 44.37
C CYS A 83 34.87 -4.41 44.06
N ARG A 84 34.94 -5.18 42.97
CA ARG A 84 36.18 -5.78 42.46
C ARG A 84 36.19 -5.78 40.92
N PRO A 85 37.36 -5.85 40.25
CA PRO A 85 37.42 -6.02 38.80
C PRO A 85 36.59 -7.22 38.32
N GLY A 86 35.90 -7.06 37.19
CA GLY A 86 35.21 -8.16 36.53
C GLY A 86 36.18 -9.15 35.89
N ASN A 87 35.88 -10.45 35.97
CA ASN A 87 36.75 -11.52 35.46
C ASN A 87 36.52 -11.84 33.97
N LYS A 88 35.68 -11.07 33.27
CA LYS A 88 35.31 -11.27 31.86
C LYS A 88 35.44 -9.95 31.10
N ALA A 89 35.63 -10.05 29.78
CA ALA A 89 35.55 -8.89 28.90
C ALA A 89 34.10 -8.32 28.90
N PRO A 90 33.93 -6.99 28.94
CA PRO A 90 32.60 -6.36 28.89
C PRO A 90 31.85 -6.70 27.61
N ASN A 91 30.52 -6.74 27.68
CA ASN A 91 29.67 -6.93 26.51
C ASN A 91 29.89 -5.80 25.48
N ALA A 92 30.29 -6.15 24.26
CA ALA A 92 30.59 -5.21 23.18
C ALA A 92 29.39 -4.33 22.80
N ASN A 93 28.16 -4.86 22.84
CA ASN A 93 26.93 -4.12 22.55
C ASN A 93 26.62 -3.11 23.66
N THR A 94 26.81 -3.50 24.92
CA THR A 94 26.66 -2.59 26.07
C THR A 94 27.67 -1.46 26.00
N LEU A 95 28.93 -1.76 25.67
CA LEU A 95 29.98 -0.75 25.48
C LEU A 95 29.68 0.20 24.31
N ALA A 96 29.25 -0.32 23.16
CA ALA A 96 28.88 0.49 22.00
C ALA A 96 27.68 1.39 22.33
N ARG A 97 26.68 0.88 23.07
CA ARG A 97 25.52 1.63 23.52
C ARG A 97 25.90 2.79 24.45
N ILE A 98 26.66 2.52 25.52
CA ILE A 98 27.02 3.57 26.48
C ILE A 98 27.99 4.60 25.87
N ARG A 99 28.85 4.22 24.91
CA ARG A 99 29.76 5.15 24.24
C ARG A 99 29.09 5.98 23.14
N GLY A 100 28.07 5.43 22.48
CA GLY A 100 27.40 6.06 21.34
C GLY A 100 26.14 6.86 21.67
N GLN A 101 25.69 6.85 22.93
CA GLN A 101 24.52 7.64 23.39
C GLN A 101 24.98 8.93 24.06
N GLU A 102 24.22 10.02 23.87
CA GLU A 102 24.35 11.21 24.70
C GLU A 102 23.95 10.89 26.15
N TRP A 103 24.55 11.59 27.11
CA TRP A 103 24.26 11.36 28.52
C TRP A 103 22.80 11.76 28.84
N GLN A 104 22.10 10.87 29.55
CA GLN A 104 20.74 11.11 30.04
C GLN A 104 20.69 10.89 31.55
N ASP A 105 20.02 11.80 32.27
CA ASP A 105 19.90 11.72 33.72
C ASP A 105 19.00 10.53 34.13
N PRO A 106 19.52 9.53 34.87
CA PRO A 106 18.72 8.39 35.31
C PRO A 106 17.51 8.78 36.18
N GLU A 107 17.57 9.90 36.89
CA GLU A 107 16.44 10.40 37.68
C GLU A 107 15.34 10.97 36.78
N VAL A 108 15.70 11.63 35.67
CA VAL A 108 14.74 12.10 34.66
C VAL A 108 14.06 10.92 33.97
N ILE A 109 14.81 9.87 33.60
CA ILE A 109 14.26 8.63 33.02
C ILE A 109 13.28 7.97 34.00
N ARG A 110 13.61 7.91 35.30
CA ARG A 110 12.73 7.37 36.34
C ARG A 110 11.47 8.21 36.54
N GLN A 111 11.60 9.54 36.53
CA GLN A 111 10.45 10.45 36.62
C GLN A 111 9.52 10.28 35.42
N GLU A 112 10.08 10.11 34.22
CA GLU A 112 9.32 9.87 33.00
C GLU A 112 8.59 8.52 33.08
N LYS A 113 9.27 7.44 33.46
CA LYS A 113 8.66 6.12 33.69
C LYS A 113 7.56 6.13 34.74
N ARG A 114 7.76 6.82 35.87
CA ARG A 114 6.72 7.04 36.88
C ARG A 114 5.53 7.83 36.35
N ARG A 115 5.78 8.81 35.48
CA ARG A 115 4.73 9.54 34.77
C ARG A 115 3.95 8.60 33.83
N GLU A 116 4.61 7.64 33.19
CA GLU A 116 3.94 6.60 32.39
C GLU A 116 3.07 5.66 33.27
N GLU A 117 3.59 5.22 34.41
CA GLU A 117 2.87 4.39 35.38
C GLU A 117 1.65 5.11 35.96
N GLN A 118 1.79 6.38 36.34
CA GLN A 118 0.70 7.23 36.82
C GLN A 118 -0.34 7.53 35.73
N ALA A 119 0.08 7.66 34.46
CA ALA A 119 -0.81 7.83 33.32
C ALA A 119 -1.59 6.55 32.98
N SER A 120 -1.07 5.38 33.35
CA SER A 120 -1.63 4.05 33.03
C SER A 120 -2.65 3.53 34.05
N VAL A 121 -2.89 4.24 35.16
CA VAL A 121 -3.88 3.86 36.18
C VAL A 121 -5.30 3.96 35.61
N ALA A 122 -6.08 2.88 35.68
CA ALA A 122 -7.46 2.86 35.22
C ALA A 122 -8.37 3.83 35.99
N THR A 123 -9.44 4.31 35.34
CA THR A 123 -10.51 5.09 36.00
C THR A 123 -11.34 4.22 36.95
N SER A 124 -12.17 4.87 37.78
CA SER A 124 -13.32 4.22 38.41
C SER A 124 -14.27 3.64 37.36
N LYS A 125 -15.22 2.80 37.79
CA LYS A 125 -16.29 2.25 36.93
C LYS A 125 -17.10 3.43 36.35
N LEU A 126 -17.19 3.49 35.02
CA LEU A 126 -17.91 4.52 34.27
C LEU A 126 -19.00 3.85 33.43
N SER A 127 -20.09 4.57 33.20
CA SER A 127 -21.12 4.15 32.25
C SER A 127 -20.80 4.69 30.86
N MET A 128 -20.88 3.82 29.86
CA MET A 128 -20.46 4.09 28.49
C MET A 128 -21.48 3.57 27.49
N SER A 129 -21.50 4.16 26.30
CA SER A 129 -22.33 3.66 25.21
C SER A 129 -21.70 3.88 23.84
N PHE A 130 -21.87 2.90 22.97
CA PHE A 130 -21.69 3.02 21.53
C PHE A 130 -22.97 3.56 20.90
N GLY A 131 -22.79 4.32 19.82
CA GLY A 131 -23.87 5.02 19.17
C GLY A 131 -23.41 5.80 17.96
N ARG A 132 -24.27 6.68 17.46
CA ARG A 132 -24.01 7.41 16.22
C ARG A 132 -24.69 8.77 16.23
N LEU A 133 -24.10 9.74 15.54
CA LEU A 133 -24.77 11.00 15.20
C LEU A 133 -25.70 10.80 13.99
N ARG A 134 -26.96 11.24 14.12
CA ARG A 134 -27.96 11.28 13.05
C ARG A 134 -27.87 12.59 12.27
N ARG A 135 -28.49 12.61 11.08
CA ARG A 135 -28.59 13.80 10.20
C ARG A 135 -29.22 15.03 10.86
N ASP A 136 -30.07 14.83 11.87
CA ASP A 136 -30.70 15.90 12.66
C ASP A 136 -29.82 16.45 13.81
N GLY A 137 -28.60 15.91 13.98
CA GLY A 137 -27.68 16.31 15.05
C GLY A 137 -27.90 15.61 16.39
N THR A 138 -28.86 14.68 16.48
CA THR A 138 -29.09 13.87 17.69
C THR A 138 -28.15 12.65 17.72
N TYR A 139 -27.67 12.28 18.91
CA TYR A 139 -26.88 11.07 19.14
C TYR A 139 -27.79 9.89 19.52
N THR A 140 -27.80 8.83 18.73
CA THR A 140 -28.51 7.59 19.05
C THR A 140 -27.63 6.66 19.86
N VAL A 141 -28.11 6.26 21.04
CA VAL A 141 -27.54 5.18 21.83
C VAL A 141 -27.97 3.85 21.21
N GLU A 142 -27.01 2.97 20.96
CA GLU A 142 -27.26 1.67 20.31
C GLU A 142 -26.83 0.50 21.20
N HIS A 143 -25.77 0.69 22.00
CA HIS A 143 -25.31 -0.32 22.94
C HIS A 143 -24.67 0.33 24.16
N SER A 144 -25.16 0.02 25.36
CA SER A 144 -24.67 0.56 26.63
C SER A 144 -23.99 -0.51 27.47
N PHE A 145 -22.92 -0.15 28.18
CA PHE A 145 -22.14 -1.04 29.02
C PHE A 145 -21.36 -0.26 30.08
N ASP A 146 -20.97 -0.95 31.16
CA ASP A 146 -20.14 -0.38 32.22
C ASP A 146 -18.70 -0.93 32.13
N GLY A 147 -17.72 -0.10 32.47
CA GLY A 147 -16.32 -0.51 32.42
C GLY A 147 -15.35 0.49 33.01
N LYS A 148 -14.05 0.17 32.92
CA LYS A 148 -12.94 1.02 33.35
C LYS A 148 -12.12 1.43 32.13
N ILE A 149 -11.64 2.67 32.12
CA ILE A 149 -10.85 3.21 31.00
C ILE A 149 -9.41 3.42 31.46
N HIS A 150 -8.43 3.05 30.62
CA HIS A 150 -7.03 3.38 30.81
C HIS A 150 -6.37 3.90 29.52
N CYS A 151 -5.37 4.76 29.66
CA CYS A 151 -4.58 5.30 28.55
C CYS A 151 -3.24 4.57 28.50
N ASP A 152 -3.05 3.67 27.54
CA ASP A 152 -1.78 2.97 27.31
C ASP A 152 -0.84 3.93 26.57
N LEU A 153 0.08 4.53 27.32
CA LEU A 153 1.03 5.52 26.80
C LEU A 153 2.06 4.92 25.84
N ALA A 154 2.45 3.67 26.08
CA ALA A 154 3.47 2.97 25.29
C ALA A 154 2.97 2.66 23.88
N ARG A 155 1.70 2.24 23.76
CA ARG A 155 1.05 1.95 22.46
C ARG A 155 0.23 3.10 21.91
N ARG A 156 0.09 4.21 22.66
CA ARG A 156 -0.78 5.35 22.32
C ARG A 156 -2.21 4.92 21.99
N ARG A 157 -2.83 4.19 22.91
CA ARG A 157 -4.21 3.72 22.75
C ARG A 157 -5.06 3.99 23.98
N LEU A 158 -6.32 4.28 23.75
CA LEU A 158 -7.37 4.28 24.76
C LEU A 158 -7.88 2.85 24.89
N VAL A 159 -7.86 2.28 26.08
CA VAL A 159 -8.32 0.91 26.32
C VAL A 159 -9.45 0.92 27.33
N VAL A 160 -10.51 0.19 27.02
CA VAL A 160 -11.68 0.03 27.88
C VAL A 160 -11.78 -1.43 28.28
N THR A 161 -11.82 -1.69 29.58
CA THR A 161 -12.04 -3.02 30.15
C THR A 161 -13.47 -3.11 30.65
N LEU A 162 -14.23 -4.07 30.14
CA LEU A 162 -15.63 -4.28 30.54
C LEU A 162 -15.71 -4.85 31.96
N ALA A 163 -16.72 -4.42 32.72
CA ALA A 163 -16.98 -4.98 34.05
C ALA A 163 -17.45 -6.44 33.94
N SER A 164 -16.87 -7.36 34.72
CA SER A 164 -17.34 -8.75 34.81
C SER A 164 -18.29 -8.93 35.99
N GLU A 165 -19.25 -9.85 35.88
CA GLU A 165 -20.24 -10.15 36.94
C GLU A 165 -19.63 -10.59 38.30
N PHE A 166 -18.32 -10.89 38.35
CA PHE A 166 -17.63 -11.28 39.58
C PHE A 166 -17.04 -10.10 40.38
N ASP A 167 -17.04 -8.87 39.84
CA ASP A 167 -16.49 -7.69 40.54
C ASP A 167 -17.47 -7.10 41.59
N ASP A 168 -18.77 -7.44 41.55
CA ASP A 168 -19.81 -6.80 42.37
C ASP A 168 -20.21 -7.60 43.64
N LEU A 169 -19.46 -8.64 44.04
CA LEU A 169 -19.75 -9.42 45.27
C LEU A 169 -19.04 -8.91 46.54
N SER A 170 -18.34 -7.76 46.51
CA SER A 170 -17.53 -7.32 47.65
C SER A 170 -17.85 -5.95 48.26
N THR A 171 -19.03 -5.35 48.03
CA THR A 171 -19.43 -4.14 48.79
C THR A 171 -20.95 -3.96 48.90
N ASP A 172 -21.44 -4.23 50.11
CA ASP A 172 -22.66 -3.83 50.85
C ASP A 172 -23.90 -3.15 50.22
N ASN A 173 -25.04 -3.68 50.71
CA ASN A 173 -26.42 -3.17 50.88
C ASN A 173 -27.33 -2.84 49.66
N PRO A 174 -28.49 -3.52 49.51
CA PRO A 174 -29.47 -3.23 48.46
C PRO A 174 -30.43 -2.11 48.90
N SER A 175 -30.42 -0.99 48.19
CA SER A 175 -31.52 -0.02 48.23
C SER A 175 -32.43 -0.17 47.00
N THR A 176 -33.68 0.19 47.21
CA THR A 176 -34.84 0.04 46.33
C THR A 176 -34.82 1.05 45.18
N ASP A 177 -34.11 0.74 44.10
CA ASP A 177 -34.38 1.33 42.79
C ASP A 177 -34.14 0.29 41.68
N ASN A 178 -35.12 -0.61 41.56
CA ASN A 178 -34.97 -1.96 41.01
C ASN A 178 -35.89 -2.23 39.80
N LEU A 179 -36.03 -1.27 38.90
CA LEU A 179 -36.82 -1.43 37.67
C LEU A 179 -35.98 -1.27 36.39
N PHE A 180 -35.07 -0.29 36.33
CA PHE A 180 -34.13 -0.16 35.21
C PHE A 180 -33.00 -1.20 35.24
N ARG A 181 -32.53 -1.59 36.44
CA ARG A 181 -31.59 -2.71 36.60
C ARG A 181 -32.20 -4.05 36.20
N LEU A 182 -33.52 -4.23 36.30
CA LEU A 182 -34.18 -5.50 36.00
C LEU A 182 -34.35 -5.71 34.48
N LEU A 183 -34.53 -4.63 33.72
CA LEU A 183 -34.55 -4.67 32.26
C LEU A 183 -33.15 -4.91 31.67
N SER A 184 -32.10 -4.30 32.25
CA SER A 184 -30.73 -4.66 31.91
C SER A 184 -30.38 -6.08 32.38
N PHE A 185 -30.90 -6.55 33.52
CA PHE A 185 -30.77 -7.93 34.01
C PHE A 185 -31.39 -8.97 33.08
N MET A 186 -32.50 -8.65 32.40
CA MET A 186 -33.14 -9.52 31.40
C MET A 186 -32.42 -9.54 30.04
N GLU A 187 -31.79 -8.43 29.65
CA GLU A 187 -30.87 -8.41 28.49
C GLU A 187 -29.53 -9.11 28.81
N LEU A 188 -29.04 -9.01 30.06
CA LEU A 188 -27.84 -9.67 30.58
C LEU A 188 -28.02 -11.19 30.85
N THR A 189 -29.20 -11.65 31.27
CA THR A 189 -29.47 -13.11 31.40
C THR A 189 -29.55 -13.81 30.04
N ARG A 190 -29.91 -13.08 28.97
CA ARG A 190 -29.75 -13.55 27.58
C ARG A 190 -28.27 -13.53 27.12
N PHE A 191 -27.45 -12.65 27.67
CA PHE A 191 -26.01 -12.57 27.40
C PHE A 191 -25.27 -13.80 27.98
N ASN A 192 -25.58 -14.19 29.22
CA ASN A 192 -24.91 -15.29 29.91
C ASN A 192 -25.29 -16.71 29.46
N SER A 193 -26.54 -16.91 29.05
CA SER A 193 -26.99 -18.21 28.51
C SER A 193 -26.46 -18.51 27.11
N ARG A 194 -25.85 -17.51 26.44
CA ARG A 194 -25.32 -17.59 25.06
C ARG A 194 -23.80 -17.43 24.95
N LEU A 195 -23.09 -17.16 26.04
CA LEU A 195 -21.63 -17.15 26.03
C LEU A 195 -21.11 -18.55 25.72
N ASP A 196 -20.20 -18.64 24.75
CA ASP A 196 -19.39 -19.83 24.52
C ASP A 196 -18.80 -20.28 25.88
N PRO A 197 -18.96 -21.56 26.28
CA PRO A 197 -18.34 -22.09 27.50
C PRO A 197 -16.86 -21.71 27.67
N GLN A 198 -16.13 -21.47 26.56
CA GLN A 198 -14.73 -21.07 26.54
C GLN A 198 -14.44 -19.62 26.99
N LEU A 199 -15.45 -18.75 27.09
CA LEU A 199 -15.28 -17.32 27.43
C LEU A 199 -15.62 -16.98 28.89
N ARG A 200 -16.13 -17.93 29.68
CA ARG A 200 -16.61 -17.71 31.07
C ARG A 200 -15.53 -17.28 32.07
N HIS A 201 -14.24 -17.41 31.72
CA HIS A 201 -13.08 -17.02 32.55
C HIS A 201 -12.15 -16.05 31.81
N LYS A 202 -12.70 -15.11 31.04
CA LYS A 202 -11.92 -14.10 30.33
C LYS A 202 -12.46 -12.70 30.59
N THR A 203 -11.55 -11.75 30.80
CA THR A 203 -11.83 -10.31 30.82
C THR A 203 -11.93 -9.78 29.40
N LEU A 204 -13.05 -9.15 29.05
CA LEU A 204 -13.26 -8.53 27.75
C LEU A 204 -12.78 -7.08 27.77
N SER A 205 -12.05 -6.67 26.73
CA SER A 205 -11.63 -5.30 26.54
C SER A 205 -11.69 -4.88 25.08
N PHE A 206 -11.72 -3.58 24.84
CA PHE A 206 -11.55 -3.04 23.50
C PHE A 206 -10.66 -1.80 23.53
N SER A 207 -10.02 -1.47 22.41
CA SER A 207 -9.11 -0.33 22.35
C SER A 207 -9.18 0.47 21.06
N TYR A 208 -8.93 1.78 21.16
CA TYR A 208 -8.80 2.71 20.05
C TYR A 208 -7.38 3.27 20.00
N ALA A 209 -6.77 3.28 18.81
CA ALA A 209 -5.52 4.01 18.59
C ALA A 209 -5.79 5.52 18.66
N SER A 210 -4.98 6.27 19.40
CA SER A 210 -5.17 7.73 19.51
C SER A 210 -5.02 8.44 18.17
N SER A 211 -4.21 7.90 17.26
CA SER A 211 -4.05 8.39 15.89
C SER A 211 -5.32 8.31 15.05
N SER A 212 -6.30 7.49 15.45
CA SER A 212 -7.60 7.38 14.77
C SER A 212 -8.65 8.34 15.34
N ALA A 213 -8.36 9.07 16.41
CA ALA A 213 -9.33 9.97 17.04
C ALA A 213 -9.55 11.22 16.18
N HIS A 214 -10.81 11.42 15.80
CA HIS A 214 -11.27 12.48 14.92
C HIS A 214 -11.72 13.73 15.67
N ALA A 215 -12.47 13.53 16.76
CA ALA A 215 -13.03 14.61 17.57
C ALA A 215 -13.24 14.15 19.01
N VAL A 216 -13.13 15.11 19.94
CA VAL A 216 -13.44 14.94 21.35
C VAL A 216 -14.43 16.05 21.72
N ILE A 217 -15.66 15.69 22.06
CA ILE A 217 -16.72 16.66 22.38
C ILE A 217 -17.11 16.54 23.84
N ARG A 218 -17.18 17.68 24.52
CA ARG A 218 -17.61 17.79 25.91
C ARG A 218 -18.97 18.48 25.97
N SER A 219 -19.90 17.87 26.70
CA SER A 219 -21.19 18.47 27.02
C SER A 219 -21.05 19.63 28.00
N THR A 220 -21.97 20.59 27.93
CA THR A 220 -22.08 21.76 28.83
C THR A 220 -22.77 21.43 30.16
N SER A 221 -23.41 20.27 30.30
CA SER A 221 -24.10 19.87 31.53
C SER A 221 -23.13 19.65 32.70
N ILE A 222 -23.47 20.22 33.86
CA ILE A 222 -22.67 20.14 35.11
C ILE A 222 -23.09 18.93 35.97
N GLN A 223 -24.35 18.48 35.87
CA GLN A 223 -24.90 17.41 36.71
C GLN A 223 -24.40 16.02 36.27
N GLU A 224 -24.27 15.79 34.96
CA GLU A 224 -23.72 14.57 34.38
C GLU A 224 -22.72 14.94 33.28
N PRO A 225 -21.42 15.11 33.60
CA PRO A 225 -20.42 15.45 32.61
C PRO A 225 -20.26 14.32 31.58
N GLN A 226 -20.59 14.61 30.32
CA GLN A 226 -20.50 13.67 29.21
C GLN A 226 -19.36 14.03 28.25
N LEU A 227 -18.72 12.98 27.72
CA LEU A 227 -17.70 13.09 26.70
C LEU A 227 -18.06 12.17 25.52
N PHE A 228 -17.98 12.70 24.30
CA PHE A 228 -18.12 11.93 23.07
C PHE A 228 -16.77 11.88 22.36
N LEU A 229 -16.37 10.68 21.96
CA LEU A 229 -15.13 10.42 21.25
C LEU A 229 -15.47 9.82 19.89
N GLU A 230 -15.10 10.49 18.81
CA GLU A 230 -15.28 10.01 17.43
C GLU A 230 -13.95 9.48 16.91
N PHE A 231 -13.97 8.28 16.31
CA PHE A 231 -12.80 7.61 15.75
C PHE A 231 -13.02 7.25 14.27
N ALA A 232 -11.94 7.19 13.50
CA ALA A 232 -11.96 6.83 12.08
C ALA A 232 -12.41 5.38 11.81
N HIS A 233 -12.15 4.48 12.75
CA HIS A 233 -12.31 3.04 12.63
C HIS A 233 -12.90 2.45 13.92
N PRO A 234 -13.59 1.30 13.85
CA PRO A 234 -14.03 0.53 15.02
C PRO A 234 -12.87 0.18 15.98
N PRO A 235 -13.15 -0.10 17.26
CA PRO A 235 -12.13 -0.50 18.20
C PRO A 235 -11.66 -1.93 17.95
N VAL A 236 -10.47 -2.23 18.46
CA VAL A 236 -9.91 -3.57 18.51
C VAL A 236 -10.47 -4.30 19.73
N PHE A 237 -11.26 -5.36 19.53
CA PHE A 237 -11.81 -6.21 20.58
C PHE A 237 -10.85 -7.35 20.97
N GLU A 238 -10.69 -7.58 22.28
CA GLU A 238 -9.79 -8.58 22.85
C GLU A 238 -10.44 -9.29 24.06
N ALA A 239 -10.16 -10.59 24.21
CA ALA A 239 -10.48 -11.38 25.40
C ALA A 239 -9.19 -11.82 26.07
N THR A 240 -8.98 -11.41 27.32
CA THR A 240 -7.79 -11.76 28.10
C THR A 240 -8.16 -12.80 29.16
N PRO A 241 -7.42 -13.92 29.29
CA PRO A 241 -7.66 -14.91 30.34
C PRO A 241 -7.59 -14.29 31.74
N THR A 242 -8.58 -14.58 32.60
CA THR A 242 -8.55 -14.17 34.01
C THR A 242 -7.44 -14.97 34.72
N GLN A 243 -6.60 -14.29 35.52
CA GLN A 243 -5.32 -14.82 36.05
C GLN A 243 -5.37 -16.29 36.55
N LEU A 244 -4.55 -17.16 35.96
CA LEU A 244 -4.15 -18.47 36.51
C LEU A 244 -2.80 -18.34 37.24
N PRO A 245 -2.46 -19.22 38.22
CA PRO A 245 -1.22 -19.12 38.98
C PRO A 245 0.07 -19.18 38.13
N SER A 246 0.76 -18.04 38.06
CA SER A 246 2.20 -17.74 37.95
C SER A 246 3.20 -18.58 37.11
N THR A 247 2.82 -19.50 36.23
CA THR A 247 3.81 -20.16 35.34
C THR A 247 3.49 -20.20 33.85
N VAL A 248 2.27 -19.86 33.41
CA VAL A 248 1.89 -19.84 31.98
C VAL A 248 1.15 -18.55 31.64
N THR A 249 1.81 -17.62 30.94
CA THR A 249 1.15 -16.47 30.30
C THR A 249 0.44 -16.96 29.04
N VAL A 250 -0.88 -17.09 29.10
CA VAL A 250 -1.73 -17.35 27.93
C VAL A 250 -1.97 -15.99 27.22
N PRO A 251 -1.74 -15.89 25.90
CA PRO A 251 -1.95 -14.64 25.16
C PRO A 251 -3.44 -14.25 25.14
N SER A 252 -3.72 -12.96 25.06
CA SER A 252 -5.07 -12.45 24.80
C SER A 252 -5.54 -12.92 23.42
N GLN A 253 -6.85 -13.02 23.21
CA GLN A 253 -7.43 -13.45 21.95
C GLN A 253 -8.13 -12.29 21.27
N ARG A 254 -7.88 -12.12 19.98
CA ARG A 254 -8.57 -11.16 19.12
C ARG A 254 -10.01 -11.61 18.90
N LEU A 255 -10.97 -10.70 19.09
CA LEU A 255 -12.39 -10.98 18.86
C LEU A 255 -12.92 -10.25 17.63
N ALA A 256 -13.94 -10.84 17.01
CA ALA A 256 -14.71 -10.20 15.94
C ALA A 256 -15.62 -9.10 16.51
N ASN A 257 -16.35 -9.39 17.58
CA ASN A 257 -17.25 -8.48 18.25
C ASN A 257 -17.33 -8.81 19.75
N LEU A 258 -18.00 -7.93 20.50
CA LEU A 258 -18.45 -8.29 21.84
C LEU A 258 -19.56 -9.34 21.71
N PRO A 259 -19.55 -10.41 22.55
CA PRO A 259 -20.60 -11.43 22.55
C PRO A 259 -22.00 -10.81 22.55
N GLY A 260 -22.91 -11.33 21.74
CA GLY A 260 -24.29 -10.85 21.66
C GLY A 260 -24.51 -9.52 20.92
N CYS A 261 -23.46 -8.86 20.41
CA CYS A 261 -23.56 -7.56 19.74
C CYS A 261 -23.17 -7.63 18.26
N ILE A 262 -24.14 -7.93 17.40
CA ILE A 262 -23.94 -8.10 15.96
C ILE A 262 -23.75 -6.74 15.23
N THR A 263 -24.19 -5.63 15.83
CA THR A 263 -24.26 -4.30 15.22
C THR A 263 -23.03 -3.41 15.47
N MET A 264 -22.05 -3.90 16.24
CA MET A 264 -20.83 -3.17 16.63
C MET A 264 -20.16 -2.39 15.48
N PRO A 265 -20.04 -2.92 14.24
CA PRO A 265 -19.48 -2.21 13.10
C PRO A 265 -19.94 -0.77 12.84
N LEU A 266 -21.21 -0.50 13.08
CA LEU A 266 -21.89 0.73 12.64
C LEU A 266 -22.01 1.77 13.76
N VAL A 267 -21.81 1.33 14.99
CA VAL A 267 -22.08 2.11 16.21
C VAL A 267 -20.84 2.30 17.07
N SER A 268 -19.78 1.52 16.83
CA SER A 268 -18.56 1.56 17.64
C SER A 268 -17.54 2.63 17.23
N GLN A 269 -17.82 3.47 16.25
CA GLN A 269 -16.92 4.58 15.89
C GLN A 269 -17.09 5.81 16.80
N VAL A 270 -18.25 5.91 17.48
CA VAL A 270 -18.50 6.95 18.47
C VAL A 270 -18.70 6.31 19.84
N LEU A 271 -17.90 6.73 20.80
CA LEU A 271 -17.99 6.32 22.20
C LEU A 271 -18.46 7.50 23.05
N ARG A 272 -19.59 7.33 23.73
CA ARG A 272 -20.06 8.25 24.77
C ARG A 272 -19.64 7.72 26.15
N ILE A 273 -19.07 8.60 26.97
CA ILE A 273 -18.62 8.31 28.34
C ILE A 273 -19.34 9.27 29.30
N ILE A 274 -19.93 8.72 30.36
CA ILE A 274 -20.59 9.47 31.42
C ILE A 274 -19.72 9.42 32.68
N PHE A 275 -19.30 10.59 33.18
CA PHE A 275 -18.45 10.73 34.35
C PHE A 275 -19.27 11.06 35.61
N SER A 276 -18.88 10.49 36.74
CA SER A 276 -19.52 10.77 38.05
C SER A 276 -19.21 12.17 38.58
N SER A 277 -18.12 12.81 38.13
CA SER A 277 -17.75 14.16 38.54
C SER A 277 -16.93 14.90 37.48
N VAL A 278 -16.96 16.24 37.52
CA VAL A 278 -16.12 17.09 36.67
C VAL A 278 -14.62 16.89 36.97
N SER A 279 -14.27 16.50 38.21
CA SER A 279 -12.90 16.17 38.61
C SER A 279 -12.40 14.90 37.89
N ASP A 280 -13.22 13.86 37.78
CA ASP A 280 -12.86 12.63 37.08
C ASP A 280 -12.69 12.87 35.58
N LEU A 281 -13.59 13.66 34.97
CA LEU A 281 -13.44 14.11 33.58
C LEU A 281 -12.13 14.87 33.36
N SER A 282 -11.77 15.79 34.25
CA SER A 282 -10.54 16.60 34.13
C SER A 282 -9.26 15.75 34.28
N ARG A 283 -9.29 14.75 35.17
CA ARG A 283 -8.23 13.74 35.29
C ARG A 283 -8.11 12.89 34.04
N PHE A 284 -9.24 12.48 33.45
CA PHE A 284 -9.24 11.75 32.18
C PHE A 284 -8.65 12.58 31.03
N LEU A 285 -9.09 13.83 30.84
CA LEU A 285 -8.60 14.70 29.75
C LEU A 285 -7.09 14.96 29.86
N THR A 286 -6.57 15.13 31.08
CA THR A 286 -5.11 15.24 31.31
C THR A 286 -4.36 13.99 30.83
N ARG A 287 -4.91 12.79 31.09
CA ARG A 287 -4.33 11.52 30.63
C ARG A 287 -4.47 11.32 29.12
N ALA A 288 -5.62 11.68 28.57
CA ALA A 288 -5.90 11.66 27.14
C ALA A 288 -4.90 12.50 26.34
N ASN A 289 -4.51 13.67 26.86
CA ASN A 289 -3.48 14.52 26.25
C ASN A 289 -2.11 13.81 26.16
N ASN A 290 -1.74 12.98 27.16
CA ASN A 290 -0.47 12.25 27.14
C ASN A 290 -0.41 11.22 26.00
N ILE A 291 -1.54 10.63 25.61
CA ILE A 291 -1.62 9.74 24.43
C ILE A 291 -1.89 10.48 23.12
N GLN A 292 -1.89 11.82 23.13
CA GLN A 292 -2.09 12.69 21.96
C GLN A 292 -3.51 12.62 21.38
N LEU A 293 -4.54 12.47 22.22
CA LEU A 293 -5.92 12.68 21.77
C LEU A 293 -6.18 14.17 21.46
N PRO A 294 -7.06 14.50 20.48
CA PRO A 294 -7.43 15.88 20.18
C PRO A 294 -7.96 16.63 21.41
N HIS A 295 -7.78 17.95 21.43
CA HIS A 295 -8.37 18.80 22.47
C HIS A 295 -9.90 18.76 22.41
N ALA A 296 -10.52 18.73 23.60
CA ALA A 296 -11.98 18.70 23.71
C ALA A 296 -12.61 20.02 23.26
N LYS A 297 -13.59 19.95 22.34
CA LYS A 297 -14.46 21.06 21.95
C LYS A 297 -15.77 21.02 22.74
N PHE A 298 -16.41 22.17 22.93
CA PHE A 298 -17.71 22.27 23.59
C PHE A 298 -18.83 22.37 22.56
N ILE A 299 -19.69 21.36 22.53
CA ILE A 299 -20.88 21.29 21.66
C ILE A 299 -21.99 20.64 22.49
N ASP A 300 -23.20 21.20 22.43
CA ASP A 300 -24.36 20.59 23.05
C ASP A 300 -24.95 19.52 22.12
N VAL A 301 -25.11 18.30 22.62
CA VAL A 301 -25.52 17.12 21.84
C VAL A 301 -26.65 16.44 22.58
N SER A 302 -27.84 16.41 21.97
CA SER A 302 -28.99 15.68 22.49
C SER A 302 -28.85 14.19 22.20
N SER A 303 -29.30 13.33 23.11
CA SER A 303 -29.20 11.87 22.95
C SER A 303 -30.57 11.19 23.03
N ILE A 304 -30.82 10.20 22.16
CA ILE A 304 -32.03 9.37 22.13
C ILE A 304 -31.67 7.88 22.10
N ASP A 305 -32.57 6.99 22.56
CA ASP A 305 -32.40 5.53 22.46
C ASP A 305 -33.40 4.99 21.43
N ALA A 306 -32.93 4.75 20.20
CA ALA A 306 -33.77 4.39 19.05
C ALA A 306 -33.43 3.01 18.43
N ARG A 307 -32.26 2.44 18.74
CA ARG A 307 -31.77 1.13 18.27
C ARG A 307 -31.98 0.87 16.77
N VAL A 308 -31.43 1.76 15.94
CA VAL A 308 -31.70 1.82 14.48
C VAL A 308 -31.10 0.62 13.73
N TYR A 309 -30.05 -0.01 14.27
CA TYR A 309 -29.33 -1.11 13.60
C TYR A 309 -29.80 -2.51 14.01
N GLY A 310 -31.02 -2.65 14.53
CA GLY A 310 -31.60 -3.94 14.94
C GLY A 310 -31.54 -5.04 13.86
N SER A 311 -31.47 -6.30 14.28
CA SER A 311 -31.40 -7.45 13.36
C SER A 311 -32.61 -7.58 12.45
N ASP A 312 -33.78 -7.15 12.92
CA ASP A 312 -35.02 -7.04 12.15
C ASP A 312 -34.87 -6.06 10.97
N LYS A 313 -34.16 -4.94 11.19
CA LYS A 313 -33.94 -3.91 10.17
C LYS A 313 -33.03 -4.40 9.05
N PHE A 314 -31.99 -5.15 9.39
CA PHE A 314 -31.09 -5.79 8.40
C PHE A 314 -31.77 -6.90 7.62
N LYS A 315 -32.67 -7.67 8.26
CA LYS A 315 -33.49 -8.65 7.55
C LYS A 315 -34.40 -7.97 6.51
N GLY A 316 -35.09 -6.90 6.90
CA GLY A 316 -35.90 -6.10 5.98
C GLY A 316 -35.10 -5.50 4.82
N LEU A 317 -33.87 -5.06 5.07
CA LEU A 317 -32.96 -4.60 4.04
C LEU A 317 -32.58 -5.72 3.06
N ALA A 318 -32.20 -6.90 3.56
CA ALA A 318 -31.84 -8.04 2.72
C ALA A 318 -33.01 -8.48 1.82
N ASP A 319 -34.22 -8.57 2.37
CA ASP A 319 -35.44 -8.91 1.63
C ASP A 319 -35.75 -7.89 0.53
N PHE A 320 -35.45 -6.60 0.77
CA PHE A 320 -35.61 -5.53 -0.21
C PHE A 320 -34.56 -5.57 -1.33
N LEU A 321 -33.30 -5.89 -1.00
CA LEU A 321 -32.18 -5.88 -1.96
C LEU A 321 -32.20 -7.08 -2.90
N GLN A 322 -32.73 -8.23 -2.47
CA GLN A 322 -32.73 -9.47 -3.26
C GLN A 322 -33.29 -9.32 -4.70
N PRO A 323 -34.43 -8.63 -4.95
CA PRO A 323 -34.93 -8.42 -6.32
C PRO A 323 -34.24 -7.28 -7.08
N ILE A 324 -33.39 -6.48 -6.44
CA ILE A 324 -32.75 -5.32 -7.08
C ILE A 324 -31.51 -5.76 -7.85
N PRO A 325 -31.25 -5.27 -9.08
CA PRO A 325 -30.01 -5.55 -9.82
C PRO A 325 -28.75 -5.27 -8.98
N PHE A 326 -27.73 -6.10 -9.14
CA PHE A 326 -26.57 -6.09 -8.24
C PHE A 326 -25.87 -4.72 -8.17
N PRO A 327 -25.60 -3.99 -9.28
CA PRO A 327 -24.94 -2.69 -9.20
C PRO A 327 -25.66 -1.68 -8.31
N LEU A 328 -26.99 -1.57 -8.43
CA LEU A 328 -27.79 -0.68 -7.60
C LEU A 328 -27.89 -1.20 -6.16
N GLY A 329 -28.14 -2.50 -5.99
CA GLY A 329 -28.20 -3.14 -4.67
C GLY A 329 -26.91 -2.98 -3.87
N PHE A 330 -25.76 -3.03 -4.54
CA PHE A 330 -24.44 -2.81 -3.95
C PHE A 330 -24.30 -1.38 -3.41
N GLN A 331 -24.67 -0.35 -4.20
CA GLN A 331 -24.60 1.04 -3.76
C GLN A 331 -25.59 1.33 -2.60
N LEU A 332 -26.77 0.71 -2.62
CA LEU A 332 -27.74 0.79 -1.54
C LEU A 332 -27.18 0.20 -0.24
N GLU A 333 -26.67 -1.03 -0.27
CA GLU A 333 -26.09 -1.65 0.94
C GLU A 333 -24.85 -0.90 1.43
N LYS A 334 -23.99 -0.46 0.51
CA LYS A 334 -22.81 0.35 0.83
C LYS A 334 -23.18 1.61 1.61
N SER A 335 -24.25 2.31 1.22
CA SER A 335 -24.70 3.52 1.93
C SER A 335 -25.06 3.28 3.40
N VAL A 336 -25.48 2.06 3.74
CA VAL A 336 -25.76 1.65 5.12
C VAL A 336 -24.47 1.35 5.86
N TRP A 337 -23.55 0.61 5.24
CA TRP A 337 -22.25 0.27 5.83
C TRP A 337 -21.32 1.47 6.05
N ASP A 338 -21.38 2.45 5.16
CA ASP A 338 -20.68 3.74 5.30
C ASP A 338 -21.34 4.65 6.34
N GLY A 339 -22.51 4.26 6.83
CA GLY A 339 -23.28 5.05 7.75
C GLY A 339 -23.72 6.37 7.10
N ILE A 340 -24.28 6.35 5.91
CA ILE A 340 -24.90 7.52 5.26
C ILE A 340 -26.42 7.47 5.44
N ILE A 341 -27.00 6.29 5.25
CA ILE A 341 -28.44 6.03 5.33
C ILE A 341 -28.74 4.97 6.40
N GLU A 342 -29.83 5.14 7.14
CA GLU A 342 -30.31 4.14 8.09
C GLU A 342 -30.98 2.96 7.34
N PRO A 343 -30.82 1.69 7.76
CA PRO A 343 -31.36 0.55 7.02
C PRO A 343 -32.85 0.68 6.68
N SER A 344 -33.66 1.18 7.63
CA SER A 344 -35.10 1.36 7.46
C SER A 344 -35.51 2.43 6.47
N GLU A 345 -34.68 3.44 6.25
CA GLU A 345 -34.99 4.52 5.30
C GLU A 345 -35.00 3.99 3.86
N LEU A 346 -34.20 2.97 3.54
CA LEU A 346 -34.13 2.42 2.17
C LEU A 346 -35.38 1.67 1.74
N TYR A 347 -36.02 0.95 2.67
CA TYR A 347 -37.22 0.16 2.39
C TYR A 347 -38.51 0.81 2.91
N GLU A 348 -38.45 2.07 3.37
CA GLU A 348 -39.62 2.89 3.63
C GLU A 348 -40.45 3.04 2.34
N LYS A 349 -41.79 3.07 2.47
CA LYS A 349 -42.71 3.02 1.32
C LYS A 349 -42.37 4.01 0.20
N ASN A 350 -42.14 5.28 0.53
CA ASN A 350 -41.90 6.32 -0.47
C ASN A 350 -40.50 6.20 -1.10
N MET A 351 -39.48 5.93 -0.28
CA MET A 351 -38.10 5.72 -0.75
C MET A 351 -38.00 4.50 -1.67
N ARG A 352 -38.59 3.38 -1.24
CA ARG A 352 -38.68 2.13 -2.03
C ARG A 352 -39.34 2.36 -3.39
N GLN A 353 -40.47 3.08 -3.43
CA GLN A 353 -41.15 3.39 -4.67
C GLN A 353 -40.27 4.22 -5.60
N GLN A 354 -39.54 5.20 -5.06
CA GLN A 354 -38.65 6.05 -5.86
C GLN A 354 -37.43 5.29 -6.38
N ILE A 355 -36.82 4.41 -5.58
CA ILE A 355 -35.71 3.55 -6.01
C ILE A 355 -36.16 2.63 -7.16
N ILE A 356 -37.30 1.95 -7.01
CA ILE A 356 -37.84 1.06 -8.04
C ILE A 356 -38.18 1.84 -9.31
N ARG A 357 -38.73 3.04 -9.18
CA ARG A 357 -39.02 3.92 -10.31
C ARG A 357 -37.75 4.29 -11.07
N ILE A 358 -36.70 4.74 -10.39
CA ILE A 358 -35.41 5.06 -11.03
C ILE A 358 -34.81 3.84 -11.73
N GLN A 359 -34.88 2.65 -11.10
CA GLN A 359 -34.40 1.42 -11.72
C GLN A 359 -35.18 1.04 -12.98
N LYS A 360 -36.50 1.31 -13.01
CA LYS A 360 -37.35 1.04 -14.18
C LYS A 360 -37.13 2.07 -15.29
N ASP A 361 -37.05 3.35 -14.93
CA ASP A 361 -36.97 4.46 -15.89
C ASP A 361 -35.53 4.62 -16.45
N HIS A 362 -34.50 4.22 -15.68
CA HIS A 362 -33.08 4.42 -15.99
C HIS A 362 -32.20 3.22 -15.58
N SER A 363 -32.49 2.02 -16.11
CA SER A 363 -31.89 0.75 -15.65
C SER A 363 -30.35 0.72 -15.63
N GLU A 364 -29.68 1.27 -16.65
CA GLU A 364 -28.21 1.26 -16.76
C GLU A 364 -27.53 2.32 -15.89
N SER A 365 -28.22 3.44 -15.62
CA SER A 365 -27.67 4.56 -14.86
C SER A 365 -28.11 4.59 -13.39
N ALA A 366 -29.03 3.73 -12.98
CA ALA A 366 -29.63 3.75 -11.65
C ALA A 366 -28.59 3.69 -10.51
N ALA A 367 -27.57 2.84 -10.63
CA ALA A 367 -26.48 2.75 -9.66
C ALA A 367 -25.66 4.06 -9.59
N LYS A 368 -25.35 4.66 -10.74
CA LYS A 368 -24.62 5.94 -10.83
C LYS A 368 -25.44 7.12 -10.31
N ILE A 369 -26.76 7.13 -10.59
CA ILE A 369 -27.70 8.10 -10.03
C ILE A 369 -27.71 8.01 -8.50
N PHE A 370 -27.78 6.79 -7.96
CA PHE A 370 -27.78 6.60 -6.50
C PHE A 370 -26.44 7.00 -5.87
N GLN A 371 -25.32 6.69 -6.52
CA GLN A 371 -24.00 7.15 -6.11
C GLN A 371 -23.91 8.68 -6.11
N TYR A 372 -24.40 9.34 -7.17
CA TYR A 372 -24.49 10.79 -7.25
C TYR A 372 -25.33 11.35 -6.10
N PHE A 373 -26.53 10.79 -5.86
CA PHE A 373 -27.37 11.14 -4.73
C PHE A 373 -26.63 11.01 -3.39
N MET A 374 -25.88 9.92 -3.17
CA MET A 374 -25.08 9.75 -1.94
C MET A 374 -24.04 10.85 -1.76
N SER A 375 -23.41 11.29 -2.85
CA SER A 375 -22.43 12.38 -2.81
C SER A 375 -23.04 13.76 -2.47
N THR A 376 -24.34 13.94 -2.72
CA THR A 376 -25.06 15.17 -2.34
C THR A 376 -25.47 15.19 -0.87
N LEU A 377 -25.54 14.03 -0.22
CA LEU A 377 -25.91 13.94 1.18
C LEU A 377 -24.74 14.32 2.09
N ARG A 378 -25.02 15.18 3.08
CA ARG A 378 -24.06 15.49 4.14
C ARG A 378 -24.23 14.51 5.30
N VAL A 379 -23.15 13.83 5.65
CA VAL A 379 -23.06 13.03 6.88
C VAL A 379 -22.57 13.94 8.00
N PRO A 380 -23.35 14.20 9.05
CA PRO A 380 -22.87 15.03 10.15
C PRO A 380 -21.78 14.31 10.95
N THR A 381 -20.74 15.06 11.29
CA THR A 381 -19.61 14.63 12.11
C THR A 381 -19.30 15.72 13.13
N PHE A 382 -18.72 15.37 14.27
CA PHE A 382 -18.35 16.35 15.31
C PHE A 382 -17.18 17.27 14.91
N ARG A 383 -16.66 17.11 13.68
CA ARG A 383 -15.59 17.94 13.11
C ARG A 383 -16.06 19.29 12.57
N ASP A 384 -17.30 19.38 12.11
CA ASP A 384 -17.81 20.56 11.40
C ASP A 384 -17.78 21.81 12.31
N PRO A 385 -17.22 22.95 11.86
CA PRO A 385 -17.32 24.19 12.62
C PRO A 385 -18.78 24.68 12.70
N PRO A 386 -19.20 25.36 13.78
CA PRO A 386 -20.48 26.06 13.79
C PRO A 386 -20.50 27.07 12.64
N ARG A 387 -21.52 26.99 11.77
CA ARG A 387 -21.58 27.73 10.50
C ARG A 387 -21.40 29.23 10.70
N PRO A 388 -20.48 29.90 9.97
CA PRO A 388 -20.69 31.29 9.62
C PRO A 388 -21.84 31.39 8.60
N PRO A 389 -22.63 32.48 8.61
CA PRO A 389 -23.65 32.71 7.58
C PRO A 389 -22.99 32.73 6.19
N PRO A 390 -23.73 32.34 5.13
CA PRO A 390 -23.20 32.37 3.77
C PRO A 390 -22.66 33.77 3.47
N ARG A 391 -21.41 33.84 2.97
CA ARG A 391 -20.82 35.09 2.50
C ARG A 391 -21.75 35.73 1.47
N ARG A 392 -22.02 37.03 1.62
CA ARG A 392 -22.76 37.82 0.62
C ARG A 392 -22.10 37.69 -0.75
N GLN A 393 -22.96 37.56 -1.76
CA GLN A 393 -22.67 37.49 -3.19
C GLN A 393 -21.55 38.47 -3.60
N SER A 394 -20.52 37.97 -4.29
CA SER A 394 -19.56 38.84 -4.99
C SER A 394 -20.16 39.30 -6.32
N GLU A 395 -20.03 40.58 -6.65
CA GLU A 395 -20.40 41.11 -7.97
C GLU A 395 -19.52 40.52 -9.08
N PRO A 396 -20.01 40.44 -10.34
CA PRO A 396 -19.16 40.04 -11.46
C PRO A 396 -17.97 40.99 -11.62
N PRO A 397 -16.75 40.50 -11.93
CA PRO A 397 -15.59 41.35 -12.10
C PRO A 397 -15.86 42.42 -13.17
N LYS A 398 -15.74 43.70 -12.77
CA LYS A 398 -16.16 44.86 -13.58
C LYS A 398 -15.44 44.97 -14.94
N HIS A 399 -14.32 44.26 -15.11
CA HIS A 399 -13.50 44.24 -16.33
C HIS A 399 -13.53 42.90 -17.12
N ALA A 400 -14.42 41.96 -16.79
CA ALA A 400 -14.49 40.68 -17.48
C ALA A 400 -15.13 40.76 -18.88
N SER A 401 -14.63 39.95 -19.82
CA SER A 401 -15.14 39.81 -21.19
C SER A 401 -16.61 39.33 -21.22
N LYS A 402 -17.31 39.50 -22.36
CA LYS A 402 -18.71 39.02 -22.52
C LYS A 402 -18.84 37.51 -22.27
N SER A 403 -17.87 36.71 -22.73
CA SER A 403 -17.83 35.27 -22.49
C SER A 403 -17.61 34.93 -21.01
N ALA A 404 -16.71 35.63 -20.32
CA ALA A 404 -16.47 35.45 -18.89
C ALA A 404 -17.70 35.80 -18.03
N ARG A 405 -18.48 36.84 -18.39
CA ARG A 405 -19.75 37.16 -17.72
C ARG A 405 -20.83 36.11 -17.98
N ARG A 406 -20.88 35.53 -19.18
CA ARG A 406 -21.78 34.42 -19.51
C ARG A 406 -21.43 33.18 -18.67
N ARG A 407 -20.15 32.81 -18.59
CA ARG A 407 -19.63 31.72 -17.75
C ARG A 407 -19.91 31.95 -16.25
N TRP A 408 -19.66 33.15 -15.72
CA TRP A 408 -20.00 33.52 -14.34
C TRP A 408 -21.51 33.39 -14.04
N ARG A 409 -22.38 33.82 -14.97
CA ARG A 409 -23.84 33.69 -14.84
C ARG A 409 -24.29 32.23 -14.89
N GLN A 410 -23.67 31.42 -15.73
CA GLN A 410 -23.97 29.99 -15.87
C GLN A 410 -23.49 29.19 -14.65
N ARG A 411 -22.31 29.54 -14.11
CA ARG A 411 -21.76 29.03 -12.85
C ARG A 411 -22.64 29.38 -11.64
N ASN A 412 -23.09 30.63 -11.53
CA ASN A 412 -23.99 31.03 -10.44
C ASN A 412 -25.41 30.45 -10.56
N ARG A 413 -25.90 30.18 -11.78
CA ARG A 413 -27.14 29.41 -11.97
C ARG A 413 -26.99 27.94 -11.52
N ARG A 414 -25.83 27.33 -11.73
CA ARG A 414 -25.52 25.97 -11.20
C ARG A 414 -25.40 25.95 -9.68
N LEU A 415 -24.77 26.95 -9.08
CA LEU A 415 -24.71 27.11 -7.62
C LEU A 415 -26.09 27.40 -7.01
N GLN A 416 -27.00 28.04 -7.76
CA GLN A 416 -28.41 28.20 -7.38
C GLN A 416 -29.22 26.89 -7.52
N GLY A 417 -28.89 26.03 -8.49
CA GLY A 417 -29.49 24.71 -8.67
C GLY A 417 -29.11 23.68 -7.61
N LEU A 418 -27.97 23.87 -6.93
CA LEU A 418 -27.55 23.08 -5.77
C LEU A 418 -28.18 23.55 -4.43
N GLY A 419 -29.08 24.55 -4.49
CA GLY A 419 -30.10 24.86 -3.50
C GLY A 419 -29.63 25.28 -2.11
N LEU A 420 -29.74 26.58 -1.82
CA LEU A 420 -30.37 27.10 -0.58
C LEU A 420 -30.82 28.55 -0.84
N SER A 421 -31.91 28.74 -1.58
CA SER A 421 -32.73 29.95 -1.43
C SER A 421 -33.58 29.77 -0.19
N TYR A 422 -33.36 30.61 0.82
CA TYR A 422 -34.14 30.63 2.06
C TYR A 422 -35.49 31.32 1.79
N SER A 423 -36.40 30.59 1.14
CA SER A 423 -37.80 30.95 1.03
C SER A 423 -38.61 29.67 0.88
N ASP A 424 -38.97 29.10 2.03
CA ASP A 424 -40.13 28.22 2.33
C ASP A 424 -39.74 27.06 3.27
N ASN A 425 -40.61 26.86 4.27
CA ASN A 425 -40.31 26.32 5.60
C ASN A 425 -40.35 24.77 5.72
N ILE A 426 -39.97 23.99 4.71
CA ILE A 426 -39.94 22.52 4.81
C ILE A 426 -38.69 21.95 4.13
N SER A 427 -37.77 21.37 4.91
CA SER A 427 -36.63 20.62 4.36
C SER A 427 -37.15 19.43 3.53
N PRO A 428 -36.69 19.25 2.27
CA PRO A 428 -37.17 18.16 1.42
C PRO A 428 -36.85 16.81 2.04
N THR A 429 -37.78 15.87 1.93
CA THR A 429 -37.63 14.49 2.43
C THR A 429 -36.58 13.72 1.61
N LEU A 430 -36.06 12.61 2.13
CA LEU A 430 -34.97 11.85 1.49
C LEU A 430 -35.34 11.35 0.07
N HIS A 431 -36.57 10.91 -0.12
CA HIS A 431 -37.06 10.41 -1.42
C HIS A 431 -37.26 11.55 -2.44
N GLU A 432 -37.64 12.75 -2.00
CA GLU A 432 -37.71 13.95 -2.86
C GLU A 432 -36.32 14.40 -3.30
N GLN A 433 -35.33 14.34 -2.39
CA GLN A 433 -33.93 14.61 -2.72
C GLN A 433 -33.37 13.59 -3.72
N LEU A 434 -33.67 12.29 -3.57
CA LEU A 434 -33.31 11.27 -4.56
C LEU A 434 -33.96 11.55 -5.92
N ALA A 435 -35.25 11.93 -5.94
CA ALA A 435 -35.94 12.28 -7.17
C ALA A 435 -35.33 13.52 -7.84
N GLN A 436 -34.90 14.50 -7.05
CA GLN A 436 -34.22 15.70 -7.54
C GLN A 436 -32.83 15.35 -8.09
N ALA A 437 -32.03 14.59 -7.34
CA ALA A 437 -30.71 14.12 -7.79
C ALA A 437 -30.78 13.29 -9.07
N ALA A 438 -31.82 12.47 -9.24
CA ALA A 438 -32.07 11.75 -10.48
C ALA A 438 -32.37 12.69 -11.66
N ARG A 439 -33.25 13.70 -11.46
CA ARG A 439 -33.52 14.72 -12.49
C ARG A 439 -32.26 15.49 -12.86
N ASP A 440 -31.47 15.87 -11.87
CA ASP A 440 -30.23 16.62 -12.08
C ASP A 440 -29.19 15.77 -12.84
N TYR A 441 -29.01 14.51 -12.45
CA TYR A 441 -28.11 13.59 -13.12
C TYR A 441 -28.53 13.30 -14.58
N ILE A 442 -29.82 13.10 -14.83
CA ILE A 442 -30.35 12.87 -16.20
C ILE A 442 -30.27 14.15 -17.04
N SER A 443 -30.59 15.31 -16.46
CA SER A 443 -30.40 16.61 -17.10
C SER A 443 -28.94 16.84 -17.46
N ASP A 444 -28.01 16.45 -16.58
CA ASP A 444 -26.57 16.49 -16.84
C ASP A 444 -26.12 15.49 -17.92
N LEU A 445 -26.73 14.31 -17.99
CA LEU A 445 -26.54 13.30 -19.05
C LEU A 445 -26.99 13.79 -20.44
N GLN A 446 -28.10 14.52 -20.49
CA GLN A 446 -28.70 15.03 -21.74
C GLN A 446 -28.03 16.31 -22.25
N ARG A 447 -27.11 16.91 -21.47
CA ARG A 447 -26.25 17.97 -21.99
C ARG A 447 -25.38 17.40 -23.11
N PRO A 448 -24.99 18.20 -24.11
CA PRO A 448 -23.97 17.83 -25.08
C PRO A 448 -22.59 17.76 -24.39
N ARG A 449 -22.43 16.83 -23.46
CA ARG A 449 -21.18 16.39 -22.87
C ARG A 449 -20.86 15.06 -23.54
N ARG A 450 -19.81 15.01 -24.35
CA ARG A 450 -19.22 13.73 -24.76
C ARG A 450 -18.60 13.12 -23.50
N ARG A 451 -19.34 12.26 -22.79
CA ARG A 451 -18.75 11.44 -21.73
C ARG A 451 -17.69 10.57 -22.38
N TYR A 452 -16.54 10.43 -21.71
CA TYR A 452 -15.41 9.66 -22.21
C TYR A 452 -15.86 8.34 -22.84
N ALA A 453 -15.32 8.03 -24.02
CA ALA A 453 -15.47 6.71 -24.58
C ALA A 453 -15.09 5.65 -23.52
N PRO A 454 -15.85 4.54 -23.39
CA PRO A 454 -15.49 3.44 -22.49
C PRO A 454 -14.04 3.03 -22.74
N SER A 455 -13.33 2.63 -21.68
CA SER A 455 -11.91 2.29 -21.85
C SER A 455 -11.79 1.12 -22.82
N PRO A 456 -11.14 1.27 -23.99
CA PRO A 456 -10.93 0.17 -24.91
C PRO A 456 -9.83 -0.77 -24.41
N ASN A 457 -9.34 -0.61 -23.17
CA ASN A 457 -8.27 -1.43 -22.62
C ASN A 457 -8.84 -2.78 -22.16
N PRO A 458 -8.65 -3.88 -22.92
CA PRO A 458 -9.22 -5.18 -22.57
C PRO A 458 -8.57 -5.80 -21.32
N ALA A 459 -7.50 -5.18 -20.81
CA ALA A 459 -6.84 -5.60 -19.57
C ALA A 459 -7.47 -5.00 -18.32
N LEU A 460 -8.51 -4.16 -18.42
CA LEU A 460 -9.19 -3.57 -17.27
C LEU A 460 -10.66 -3.95 -17.20
N TYR A 461 -11.18 -4.02 -15.98
CA TYR A 461 -12.59 -4.26 -15.71
C TYR A 461 -13.04 -3.54 -14.44
N GLU A 462 -14.34 -3.35 -14.29
CA GLU A 462 -14.93 -2.75 -13.08
C GLU A 462 -15.13 -3.83 -12.01
N ALA A 463 -14.33 -3.78 -10.95
CA ALA A 463 -14.36 -4.76 -9.87
C ALA A 463 -15.10 -4.22 -8.65
N TYR A 464 -16.00 -5.03 -8.10
CA TYR A 464 -16.61 -4.79 -6.78
C TYR A 464 -15.74 -5.40 -5.68
N HIS A 465 -15.49 -4.63 -4.62
CA HIS A 465 -14.62 -5.02 -3.51
C HIS A 465 -15.38 -5.08 -2.20
N VAL A 466 -15.10 -6.12 -1.41
CA VAL A 466 -15.55 -6.24 -0.02
C VAL A 466 -14.34 -6.54 0.86
N SER A 467 -14.08 -5.65 1.82
CA SER A 467 -13.07 -5.87 2.85
C SER A 467 -13.74 -6.35 4.13
N ILE A 468 -13.43 -7.58 4.53
CA ILE A 468 -13.88 -8.16 5.80
C ILE A 468 -12.86 -7.80 6.86
N THR A 469 -13.29 -7.10 7.90
CA THR A 469 -12.50 -6.83 9.10
C THR A 469 -12.98 -7.74 10.25
N PRO A 470 -12.29 -7.75 11.42
CA PRO A 470 -12.75 -8.53 12.55
C PRO A 470 -14.21 -8.24 12.89
N SER A 471 -14.59 -6.96 12.98
CA SER A 471 -15.95 -6.57 13.33
C SER A 471 -16.88 -6.42 12.13
N ARG A 472 -16.41 -5.91 10.98
CA ARG A 472 -17.29 -5.38 9.93
C ARG A 472 -16.99 -5.85 8.51
N GLN A 473 -17.81 -5.37 7.57
CA GLN A 473 -17.59 -5.46 6.13
C GLN A 473 -17.56 -4.04 5.57
N VAL A 474 -16.66 -3.78 4.62
CA VAL A 474 -16.51 -2.49 3.95
C VAL A 474 -16.65 -2.71 2.45
N LEU A 475 -17.61 -2.02 1.83
CA LEU A 475 -17.92 -2.16 0.41
C LEU A 475 -17.25 -1.01 -0.37
N GLU A 476 -16.45 -1.36 -1.36
CA GLU A 476 -15.74 -0.41 -2.22
C GLU A 476 -15.97 -0.74 -3.70
N GLY A 477 -16.08 0.29 -4.53
CA GLY A 477 -16.24 0.15 -5.98
C GLY A 477 -17.64 0.42 -6.56
N PRO A 478 -17.83 0.11 -7.85
CA PRO A 478 -16.86 -0.56 -8.71
C PRO A 478 -15.58 0.28 -8.92
N LEU A 479 -14.41 -0.35 -8.89
CA LEU A 479 -13.10 0.27 -9.13
C LEU A 479 -12.43 -0.39 -10.34
N PRO A 480 -11.68 0.34 -11.18
CA PRO A 480 -10.93 -0.28 -12.25
C PRO A 480 -9.82 -1.16 -11.68
N ASP A 481 -9.75 -2.41 -12.15
CA ASP A 481 -8.78 -3.41 -11.73
C ASP A 481 -8.21 -4.15 -12.94
N LEU A 482 -7.03 -4.74 -12.78
CA LEU A 482 -6.39 -5.52 -13.84
C LEU A 482 -7.11 -6.86 -14.01
N SER A 483 -7.55 -7.13 -15.23
CA SER A 483 -8.24 -8.35 -15.62
C SER A 483 -7.29 -9.55 -15.69
N ASN A 484 -7.88 -10.74 -15.72
CA ASN A 484 -7.22 -12.04 -15.85
C ASN A 484 -8.01 -12.92 -16.83
N GLY A 485 -7.44 -14.06 -17.22
CA GLY A 485 -8.04 -14.95 -18.22
C GLY A 485 -9.47 -15.37 -17.88
N ILE A 486 -9.79 -15.61 -16.60
CA ILE A 486 -11.14 -16.02 -16.17
C ILE A 486 -12.13 -14.87 -16.23
N VAL A 487 -11.78 -13.69 -15.69
CA VAL A 487 -12.68 -12.53 -15.72
C VAL A 487 -12.93 -12.08 -17.16
N ARG A 488 -11.93 -12.20 -18.05
CA ARG A 488 -12.11 -11.93 -19.48
C ARG A 488 -13.04 -12.92 -20.17
N LEU A 489 -12.98 -14.21 -19.82
CA LEU A 489 -13.87 -15.23 -20.39
C LEU A 489 -15.35 -14.95 -20.10
N TYR A 490 -15.65 -14.27 -18.99
CA TYR A 490 -17.00 -13.92 -18.56
C TYR A 490 -17.22 -12.40 -18.51
N ARG A 491 -16.74 -11.67 -19.53
CA ARG A 491 -16.78 -10.20 -19.58
C ARG A 491 -18.19 -9.62 -19.36
N ASP A 492 -19.22 -10.28 -19.87
CA ASP A 492 -20.62 -9.82 -19.74
C ASP A 492 -21.23 -10.09 -18.35
N TYR A 493 -20.52 -10.82 -17.50
CA TYR A 493 -20.95 -11.22 -16.16
C TYR A 493 -20.03 -10.69 -15.06
N GLN A 494 -19.32 -9.58 -15.30
CA GLN A 494 -18.41 -8.97 -14.32
C GLN A 494 -19.06 -8.70 -12.97
N ASP A 495 -20.33 -8.26 -12.96
CA ASP A 495 -21.13 -8.04 -11.76
C ASP A 495 -21.36 -9.31 -10.92
N CYS A 496 -21.10 -10.49 -11.49
CA CYS A 496 -21.18 -11.76 -10.78
C CYS A 496 -19.88 -12.11 -10.03
N PHE A 497 -18.80 -11.36 -10.23
CA PHE A 497 -17.52 -11.55 -9.55
C PHE A 497 -17.31 -10.50 -8.45
N LEU A 498 -16.80 -10.96 -7.31
CA LEU A 498 -16.56 -10.12 -6.14
C LEU A 498 -15.14 -10.34 -5.61
N ARG A 499 -14.41 -9.25 -5.39
CA ARG A 499 -13.08 -9.30 -4.77
C ARG A 499 -13.23 -9.15 -3.25
N VAL A 500 -12.89 -10.19 -2.50
CA VAL A 500 -13.03 -10.23 -1.04
C VAL A 500 -11.64 -10.19 -0.40
N SER A 501 -11.38 -9.24 0.50
CA SER A 501 -10.10 -9.14 1.21
C SER A 501 -10.29 -9.25 2.73
N PHE A 502 -9.32 -9.86 3.42
CA PHE A 502 -9.29 -9.93 4.88
C PHE A 502 -8.32 -8.89 5.42
N GLN A 503 -8.84 -7.96 6.21
CA GLN A 503 -8.11 -6.80 6.72
C GLN A 503 -8.32 -6.67 8.23
N ASP A 504 -7.48 -5.88 8.90
CA ASP A 504 -7.71 -5.37 10.24
C ASP A 504 -8.56 -4.08 10.17
N GLU A 505 -9.05 -3.54 11.29
CA GLU A 505 -9.94 -2.37 11.32
C GLU A 505 -9.34 -1.11 10.68
N GLY A 506 -8.01 -0.99 10.72
CA GLY A 506 -7.24 0.07 10.05
C GLY A 506 -6.89 -0.22 8.58
N GLY A 507 -7.46 -1.27 7.98
CA GLY A 507 -7.25 -1.65 6.57
C GLY A 507 -5.93 -2.37 6.27
N GLY A 508 -5.06 -2.57 7.28
CA GLY A 508 -3.86 -3.40 7.15
C GLY A 508 -4.18 -4.90 7.19
N LYS A 509 -3.17 -5.77 7.03
CA LYS A 509 -3.39 -7.22 7.20
C LYS A 509 -3.70 -7.56 8.67
N PRO A 510 -4.51 -8.59 8.96
CA PRO A 510 -4.66 -9.09 10.33
C PRO A 510 -3.29 -9.50 10.88
N GLN A 511 -2.76 -8.76 11.84
CA GLN A 511 -1.44 -9.01 12.41
C GLN A 511 -1.53 -9.89 13.65
N ARG A 512 -0.61 -10.85 13.75
CA ARG A 512 -0.27 -11.50 15.02
C ARG A 512 0.59 -10.54 15.83
N ASP A 513 0.11 -10.12 17.00
CA ASP A 513 0.95 -9.50 18.01
C ASP A 513 1.48 -10.59 18.95
N ASN A 514 2.67 -10.42 19.52
CA ASN A 514 3.28 -11.38 20.46
C ASN A 514 2.36 -11.72 21.64
N ASN A 515 1.43 -10.82 21.97
CA ASN A 515 0.51 -10.95 23.10
C ASN A 515 -0.95 -11.19 22.69
N VAL A 516 -1.29 -11.15 21.39
CA VAL A 516 -2.67 -11.31 20.89
C VAL A 516 -2.74 -12.36 19.79
N ALA A 517 -3.38 -13.49 20.10
CA ALA A 517 -3.64 -14.56 19.16
C ALA A 517 -4.83 -14.20 18.23
N ILE A 518 -4.70 -14.52 16.95
CA ILE A 518 -5.77 -14.33 15.94
C ILE A 518 -6.40 -15.64 15.47
N ASP A 519 -5.92 -16.78 15.97
CA ASP A 519 -6.29 -18.12 15.50
C ASP A 519 -7.80 -18.35 15.58
N ASP A 520 -8.41 -18.00 16.72
CA ASP A 520 -9.86 -18.14 16.91
C ASP A 520 -10.64 -17.18 16.01
N LEU A 521 -10.11 -15.98 15.74
CA LEU A 521 -10.70 -15.05 14.77
C LEU A 521 -10.68 -15.64 13.35
N LEU A 522 -9.57 -16.27 12.96
CA LEU A 522 -9.45 -16.93 11.65
C LEU A 522 -10.46 -18.07 11.50
N GLU A 523 -10.63 -18.91 12.52
CA GLU A 523 -11.59 -20.03 12.48
C GLU A 523 -13.05 -19.58 12.59
N SER A 524 -13.37 -18.59 13.43
CA SER A 524 -14.75 -18.18 13.72
C SER A 524 -15.32 -17.15 12.75
N ARG A 525 -14.48 -16.26 12.18
CA ARG A 525 -14.93 -15.16 11.32
C ARG A 525 -14.56 -15.37 9.85
N TYR A 526 -13.29 -15.65 9.56
CA TYR A 526 -12.77 -15.63 8.18
C TYR A 526 -12.97 -16.95 7.44
N LYS A 527 -12.70 -18.09 8.09
CA LYS A 527 -12.90 -19.42 7.49
C LYS A 527 -14.35 -19.67 7.04
N PRO A 528 -15.39 -19.33 7.83
CA PRO A 528 -16.76 -19.54 7.38
C PRO A 528 -17.12 -18.73 6.15
N ILE A 529 -16.49 -17.57 5.92
CA ILE A 529 -16.70 -16.76 4.72
C ILE A 529 -16.16 -17.46 3.48
N LEU A 530 -14.99 -18.10 3.58
CA LEU A 530 -14.42 -18.88 2.48
C LEU A 530 -15.23 -20.15 2.16
N LEU A 531 -15.84 -20.78 3.18
CA LEU A 531 -16.59 -22.03 3.01
C LEU A 531 -18.05 -21.81 2.62
N ASN A 532 -18.72 -20.88 3.29
CA ASN A 532 -20.16 -20.66 3.17
C ASN A 532 -20.51 -19.46 2.27
N GLY A 533 -19.50 -18.74 1.79
CA GLY A 533 -19.69 -17.54 0.98
C GLY A 533 -19.96 -16.26 1.80
N VAL A 534 -20.11 -15.16 1.09
CA VAL A 534 -20.49 -13.85 1.62
C VAL A 534 -21.75 -13.35 0.91
N THR A 535 -22.69 -12.77 1.66
CA THR A 535 -23.89 -12.16 1.10
C THR A 535 -23.65 -10.66 0.91
N VAL A 536 -23.86 -10.18 -0.31
CA VAL A 536 -23.75 -8.77 -0.71
C VAL A 536 -24.90 -8.45 -1.65
N ALA A 537 -25.60 -7.35 -1.40
CA ALA A 537 -26.76 -6.89 -2.16
C ALA A 537 -27.81 -7.98 -2.37
N GLY A 538 -28.11 -8.74 -1.30
CA GLY A 538 -29.06 -9.86 -1.32
C GLY A 538 -28.62 -11.10 -2.10
N ARG A 539 -27.37 -11.15 -2.60
CA ARG A 539 -26.81 -12.27 -3.37
C ARG A 539 -25.69 -12.94 -2.61
N ARG A 540 -25.63 -14.26 -2.67
CA ARG A 540 -24.54 -15.05 -2.10
C ARG A 540 -23.43 -15.23 -3.14
N PHE A 541 -22.22 -14.88 -2.74
CA PHE A 541 -21.00 -15.09 -3.51
C PHE A 541 -20.21 -16.21 -2.84
N ASP A 542 -19.77 -17.20 -3.61
CA ASP A 542 -18.99 -18.34 -3.13
C ASP A 542 -17.53 -18.21 -3.55
N PHE A 543 -16.62 -18.69 -2.70
CA PHE A 543 -15.18 -18.64 -2.94
C PHE A 543 -14.84 -19.34 -4.26
N LEU A 544 -14.16 -18.63 -5.17
CA LEU A 544 -13.73 -19.14 -6.46
C LEU A 544 -12.24 -19.51 -6.47
N GLY A 545 -11.38 -18.60 -6.01
CA GLY A 545 -9.92 -18.78 -5.98
C GLY A 545 -9.15 -17.52 -5.60
N TYR A 546 -7.83 -17.53 -5.83
CA TYR A 546 -6.92 -16.40 -5.55
C TYR A 546 -5.70 -16.49 -6.45
N SER A 547 -5.04 -15.39 -6.80
CA SER A 547 -3.68 -15.43 -7.39
C SER A 547 -2.62 -15.54 -6.30
N MET A 548 -1.37 -15.86 -6.66
CA MET A 548 -0.28 -15.96 -5.68
C MET A 548 0.06 -14.61 -5.00
N SER A 549 -0.10 -13.50 -5.72
CA SER A 549 0.01 -12.16 -5.13
C SER A 549 -1.18 -11.88 -4.23
N SER A 550 -2.40 -12.17 -4.69
CA SER A 550 -3.61 -11.90 -3.89
C SER A 550 -3.68 -12.76 -2.63
N LEU A 551 -3.19 -14.01 -2.63
CA LEU A 551 -3.06 -14.83 -1.41
C LEU A 551 -2.16 -14.16 -0.38
N LYS A 552 -1.00 -13.64 -0.80
CA LYS A 552 -0.10 -12.90 0.10
C LYS A 552 -0.78 -11.66 0.66
N ASP A 553 -1.70 -11.06 -0.10
CA ASP A 553 -2.49 -9.90 0.29
C ASP A 553 -3.85 -10.25 0.93
N TYR A 554 -4.05 -11.52 1.27
CA TYR A 554 -5.29 -12.05 1.87
C TYR A 554 -6.55 -11.63 1.10
N THR A 555 -6.44 -11.65 -0.23
CA THR A 555 -7.45 -11.20 -1.17
C THR A 555 -7.81 -12.34 -2.13
N PHE A 556 -9.10 -12.52 -2.32
CA PHE A 556 -9.73 -13.68 -2.95
C PHE A 556 -10.79 -13.22 -3.96
N ILE A 557 -11.08 -14.07 -4.93
CA ILE A 557 -12.15 -13.85 -5.89
C ILE A 557 -13.28 -14.80 -5.53
N PHE A 558 -14.49 -14.26 -5.49
CA PHE A 558 -15.73 -14.96 -5.26
C PHE A 558 -16.65 -14.78 -6.47
N VAL A 559 -17.61 -15.68 -6.64
CA VAL A 559 -18.58 -15.63 -7.75
C VAL A 559 -19.98 -16.00 -7.26
N THR A 560 -21.00 -15.31 -7.76
CA THR A 560 -22.40 -15.70 -7.60
C THR A 560 -22.89 -16.44 -8.86
N PRO A 561 -23.80 -17.42 -8.76
CA PRO A 561 -24.23 -18.19 -9.92
C PRO A 561 -24.88 -17.34 -11.03
N PHE A 562 -24.56 -17.62 -12.28
CA PHE A 562 -25.16 -16.99 -13.46
C PHE A 562 -25.35 -18.00 -14.60
N SER A 563 -26.22 -17.69 -15.58
CA SER A 563 -26.39 -18.54 -16.77
C SER A 563 -25.59 -17.96 -17.93
N ASN A 564 -24.71 -18.76 -18.52
CA ASN A 564 -23.92 -18.33 -19.67
C ASN A 564 -24.76 -18.29 -20.97
N PRO A 565 -24.23 -17.80 -22.11
CA PRO A 565 -24.97 -17.71 -23.37
C PRO A 565 -25.49 -19.07 -23.89
N GLU A 566 -24.82 -20.17 -23.55
CA GLU A 566 -25.26 -21.53 -23.90
C GLU A 566 -26.35 -22.08 -22.96
N GLY A 567 -26.82 -21.29 -21.98
CA GLY A 567 -27.84 -21.70 -21.00
C GLY A 567 -27.32 -22.57 -19.86
N ASN A 568 -26.01 -22.75 -19.75
CA ASN A 568 -25.39 -23.52 -18.66
C ASN A 568 -25.24 -22.66 -17.40
N LEU A 569 -25.64 -23.20 -16.25
CA LEU A 569 -25.45 -22.55 -14.96
C LEU A 569 -23.97 -22.58 -14.57
N MET A 570 -23.34 -21.40 -14.54
CA MET A 570 -21.98 -21.18 -14.07
C MET A 570 -22.01 -20.85 -12.58
N ASN A 571 -21.36 -21.68 -11.77
CA ASN A 571 -21.09 -21.42 -10.36
C ASN A 571 -19.60 -21.61 -10.08
N ALA A 572 -19.17 -21.40 -8.83
CA ALA A 572 -17.76 -21.50 -8.47
C ALA A 572 -17.12 -22.86 -8.79
N GLU A 573 -17.88 -23.96 -8.66
CA GLU A 573 -17.40 -25.32 -8.93
C GLU A 573 -17.25 -25.57 -10.43
N GLU A 574 -18.27 -25.21 -11.23
CA GLU A 574 -18.25 -25.39 -12.68
C GLU A 574 -17.14 -24.55 -13.34
N ILE A 575 -16.91 -23.32 -12.86
CA ILE A 575 -15.81 -22.48 -13.35
C ILE A 575 -14.46 -23.15 -13.03
N ARG A 576 -14.26 -23.70 -11.82
CA ARG A 576 -13.02 -24.41 -11.46
C ARG A 576 -12.77 -25.66 -12.31
N LYS A 577 -13.82 -26.42 -12.64
CA LYS A 577 -13.72 -27.61 -13.50
C LYS A 577 -13.20 -27.26 -14.90
N ARG A 578 -13.52 -26.07 -15.41
CA ARG A 578 -13.07 -25.58 -16.72
C ARG A 578 -11.60 -25.17 -16.75
N PHE A 579 -10.92 -24.98 -15.61
CA PHE A 579 -9.51 -24.59 -15.60
C PHE A 579 -8.61 -25.67 -16.25
N GLY A 580 -8.86 -26.94 -15.94
CA GLY A 580 -8.05 -28.04 -16.44
C GLY A 580 -8.04 -29.26 -15.52
N ILE A 581 -7.11 -30.19 -15.79
CA ILE A 581 -6.98 -31.47 -15.10
C ILE A 581 -5.81 -31.41 -14.11
N PHE A 582 -6.09 -31.61 -12.82
CA PHE A 582 -5.15 -31.39 -11.72
C PHE A 582 -4.56 -32.68 -11.12
N THR A 583 -4.30 -33.72 -11.90
CA THR A 583 -3.86 -35.04 -11.40
C THR A 583 -2.65 -34.96 -10.46
N LYS A 584 -1.64 -34.13 -10.76
CA LYS A 584 -0.44 -33.96 -9.91
C LYS A 584 -0.69 -33.19 -8.60
N ALA A 585 -1.77 -32.42 -8.55
CA ALA A 585 -2.13 -31.58 -7.41
C ALA A 585 -3.31 -32.14 -6.60
N SER A 586 -3.93 -33.23 -7.06
CA SER A 586 -5.22 -33.69 -6.53
C SER A 586 -5.20 -34.10 -5.07
N HIS A 587 -4.04 -34.45 -4.49
CA HIS A 587 -3.89 -34.78 -3.06
C HIS A 587 -3.04 -33.76 -2.30
N ARG A 588 -2.83 -32.56 -2.87
CA ARG A 588 -1.94 -31.53 -2.32
C ARG A 588 -2.68 -30.19 -2.25
N PRO A 589 -3.30 -29.82 -1.11
CA PRO A 589 -4.19 -28.66 -1.02
C PRO A 589 -3.52 -27.34 -1.43
N ALA A 590 -2.29 -27.10 -0.95
CA ALA A 590 -1.51 -25.91 -1.30
C ALA A 590 -1.21 -25.84 -2.80
N LEU A 591 -0.81 -26.97 -3.38
CA LEU A 591 -0.50 -27.03 -4.81
C LEU A 591 -1.77 -26.85 -5.66
N LEU A 592 -2.88 -27.46 -5.26
CA LEU A 592 -4.17 -27.33 -5.94
C LEU A 592 -4.64 -25.87 -5.95
N GLY A 593 -4.63 -25.21 -4.79
CA GLY A 593 -4.92 -23.78 -4.67
C GLY A 593 -4.00 -22.91 -5.53
N ALA A 594 -2.69 -23.21 -5.54
CA ALA A 594 -1.74 -22.51 -6.42
C ALA A 594 -1.99 -22.75 -7.92
N ARG A 595 -2.55 -23.91 -8.32
CA ARG A 595 -2.90 -24.19 -9.73
C ARG A 595 -4.20 -23.50 -10.15
N TRP A 596 -5.22 -23.49 -9.30
CA TRP A 596 -6.39 -22.62 -9.50
C TRP A 596 -5.95 -21.17 -9.61
N GLY A 597 -5.02 -20.76 -8.76
CA GLY A 597 -4.58 -19.38 -8.69
C GLY A 597 -3.80 -18.84 -9.88
N GLN A 598 -3.20 -19.73 -10.67
CA GLN A 598 -2.53 -19.34 -11.90
C GLN A 598 -3.48 -18.65 -12.88
N MET A 599 -4.75 -19.09 -12.94
CA MET A 599 -5.77 -18.54 -13.84
C MET A 599 -6.22 -17.11 -13.48
N PHE A 600 -5.94 -16.68 -12.24
CA PHE A 600 -6.29 -15.36 -11.72
C PHE A 600 -5.12 -14.37 -11.75
N SER A 601 -4.03 -14.69 -12.45
CA SER A 601 -2.89 -13.78 -12.57
C SER A 601 -3.27 -12.59 -13.44
N ALA A 602 -3.12 -11.38 -12.89
CA ALA A 602 -3.29 -10.14 -13.66
C ALA A 602 -2.37 -10.15 -14.89
N SER A 603 -2.96 -9.93 -16.06
CA SER A 603 -2.28 -10.13 -17.35
C SER A 603 -2.92 -9.31 -18.47
N MET A 604 -2.10 -8.94 -19.45
CA MET A 604 -2.59 -8.34 -20.69
C MET A 604 -2.94 -9.46 -21.69
N PRO A 605 -4.14 -9.45 -22.29
CA PRO A 605 -4.46 -10.38 -23.35
C PRO A 605 -3.57 -10.12 -24.57
N SER A 606 -3.02 -11.17 -25.16
CA SER A 606 -2.28 -11.09 -26.41
C SER A 606 -3.07 -11.77 -27.53
N ILE A 607 -2.71 -13.00 -27.90
CA ILE A 607 -3.26 -13.69 -29.07
C ILE A 607 -3.77 -15.08 -28.68
N LEU A 608 -4.76 -15.58 -29.43
CA LEU A 608 -5.20 -16.96 -29.35
C LEU A 608 -4.28 -17.84 -30.22
N LEU A 609 -3.70 -18.88 -29.62
CA LEU A 609 -2.86 -19.84 -30.34
C LEU A 609 -3.69 -21.05 -30.81
N SER A 610 -3.28 -21.63 -31.94
CA SER A 610 -3.72 -22.96 -32.37
C SER A 610 -2.80 -24.05 -31.82
N SER A 611 -3.29 -25.28 -31.68
CA SER A 611 -2.46 -26.41 -31.23
C SER A 611 -1.25 -26.67 -32.14
N SER A 612 -1.36 -26.38 -33.44
CA SER A 612 -0.24 -26.47 -34.40
C SER A 612 0.87 -25.46 -34.16
N GLN A 613 0.59 -24.35 -33.47
CA GLN A 613 1.58 -23.34 -33.12
C GLN A 613 2.35 -23.68 -31.83
N LEU A 614 1.93 -24.72 -31.10
CA LEU A 614 2.59 -25.17 -29.87
C LEU A 614 3.48 -26.38 -30.14
N VAL A 615 4.78 -26.21 -29.94
CA VAL A 615 5.77 -27.29 -30.12
C VAL A 615 6.31 -27.72 -28.76
N LYS A 616 6.11 -28.99 -28.40
CA LYS A 616 6.65 -29.54 -27.14
C LYS A 616 8.13 -29.89 -27.30
N ILE A 617 8.96 -29.48 -26.35
CA ILE A 617 10.40 -29.76 -26.32
C ILE A 617 10.86 -30.15 -24.91
N GLU A 618 11.89 -30.99 -24.80
CA GLU A 618 12.37 -31.55 -23.52
C GLU A 618 13.33 -30.62 -22.78
N ASP A 619 13.12 -30.44 -21.46
CA ASP A 619 13.99 -29.63 -20.59
C ASP A 619 15.47 -30.05 -20.69
N ARG A 620 16.37 -29.06 -20.67
CA ARG A 620 17.81 -29.33 -20.63
C ARG A 620 18.22 -29.59 -19.18
N VAL A 621 18.81 -30.75 -18.94
CA VAL A 621 19.22 -31.22 -17.61
C VAL A 621 20.72 -31.50 -17.57
N SER A 622 21.33 -31.38 -16.39
CA SER A 622 22.72 -31.80 -16.19
C SER A 622 22.88 -33.29 -16.48
N THR A 623 23.98 -33.66 -17.14
CA THR A 623 24.35 -35.08 -17.32
C THR A 623 24.92 -35.69 -16.03
N ASN A 624 25.36 -34.85 -15.09
CA ASN A 624 26.21 -35.26 -13.95
C ASN A 624 25.53 -35.08 -12.59
N SER A 625 24.25 -34.67 -12.56
CA SER A 625 23.47 -34.49 -11.33
C SER A 625 22.00 -34.85 -11.55
N LYS A 626 21.27 -35.12 -10.45
CA LYS A 626 19.84 -35.45 -10.46
C LYS A 626 19.08 -34.50 -9.52
N GLY A 627 17.82 -34.24 -9.83
CA GLY A 627 16.92 -33.38 -9.03
C GLY A 627 16.61 -32.05 -9.71
N GLN A 628 15.80 -31.21 -9.05
CA GLN A 628 15.31 -29.96 -9.64
C GLN A 628 16.44 -28.94 -9.92
N ASN A 629 17.48 -28.92 -9.08
CA ASN A 629 18.66 -28.08 -9.27
C ASN A 629 19.52 -28.47 -10.50
N ALA A 630 19.19 -29.60 -11.16
CA ALA A 630 19.83 -30.05 -12.39
C ALA A 630 19.14 -29.54 -13.66
N VAL A 631 17.97 -28.90 -13.56
CA VAL A 631 17.23 -28.35 -14.72
C VAL A 631 17.74 -26.95 -15.04
N PHE A 632 18.23 -26.76 -16.26
CA PHE A 632 18.79 -25.48 -16.72
C PHE A 632 17.78 -24.59 -17.45
N THR A 633 16.66 -25.16 -17.89
CA THR A 633 15.59 -24.48 -18.63
C THR A 633 14.28 -24.36 -17.83
N ASP A 634 14.33 -24.47 -16.50
CA ASP A 634 13.13 -24.50 -15.65
C ASP A 634 12.30 -23.21 -15.85
N GLY A 635 11.17 -23.31 -16.54
CA GLY A 635 10.28 -22.19 -16.81
C GLY A 635 10.57 -21.42 -18.12
N CYS A 636 11.54 -21.81 -18.95
CA CYS A 636 11.99 -21.01 -20.09
C CYS A 636 11.98 -21.78 -21.42
N SER A 637 11.50 -21.13 -22.50
CA SER A 637 11.45 -21.75 -23.84
C SER A 637 11.66 -20.75 -24.99
N PRO A 638 12.13 -21.21 -26.17
CA PRO A 638 12.25 -20.36 -27.35
C PRO A 638 10.90 -20.17 -28.08
N ALA A 639 10.79 -19.07 -28.81
CA ALA A 639 9.67 -18.70 -29.66
C ALA A 639 10.19 -18.15 -31.00
N ALA A 640 9.43 -18.35 -32.07
CA ALA A 640 9.80 -17.87 -33.39
C ALA A 640 9.60 -16.34 -33.52
N PRO A 641 10.42 -15.63 -34.33
CA PRO A 641 10.36 -14.18 -34.47
C PRO A 641 8.99 -13.64 -34.94
N ASP A 642 8.27 -14.38 -35.79
CA ASP A 642 6.95 -13.96 -36.26
C ASP A 642 5.92 -13.90 -35.11
N LEU A 643 5.99 -14.87 -34.19
CA LEU A 643 5.17 -14.87 -32.99
C LEU A 643 5.52 -13.69 -32.07
N MET A 644 6.82 -13.43 -31.85
CA MET A 644 7.29 -12.29 -31.05
C MET A 644 6.75 -10.96 -31.59
N ARG A 645 6.73 -10.79 -32.92
CA ARG A 645 6.19 -9.62 -33.60
C ARG A 645 4.68 -9.47 -33.43
N ASP A 646 3.91 -10.55 -33.55
CA ASP A 646 2.46 -10.51 -33.36
C ASP A 646 2.09 -10.15 -31.90
N VAL A 647 2.77 -10.77 -30.94
CA VAL A 647 2.59 -10.47 -29.51
C VAL A 647 2.95 -9.02 -29.20
N ALA A 648 4.10 -8.54 -29.69
CA ALA A 648 4.55 -7.16 -29.46
C ALA A 648 3.57 -6.13 -30.03
N ARG A 649 3.05 -6.36 -31.26
CA ARG A 649 2.06 -5.48 -31.89
C ARG A 649 0.76 -5.38 -31.08
N LYS A 650 0.28 -6.51 -30.53
CA LYS A 650 -0.96 -6.53 -29.75
C LYS A 650 -0.80 -5.91 -28.36
N VAL A 651 0.31 -6.22 -27.67
CA VAL A 651 0.51 -5.86 -26.25
C VAL A 651 1.16 -4.49 -26.09
N MET A 652 1.95 -4.04 -27.07
CA MET A 652 2.68 -2.77 -27.04
C MET A 652 2.61 -2.03 -28.39
N PRO A 653 1.41 -1.63 -28.85
CA PRO A 653 1.20 -1.06 -30.19
C PRO A 653 2.01 0.23 -30.45
N SER A 654 2.32 1.00 -29.41
CA SER A 654 3.12 2.23 -29.53
C SER A 654 4.65 2.01 -29.48
N SER A 655 5.12 0.78 -29.27
CA SER A 655 6.55 0.47 -29.22
C SER A 655 7.08 0.11 -30.61
N ARG A 656 8.16 0.79 -31.03
CA ARG A 656 8.88 0.43 -32.27
C ARG A 656 9.84 -0.75 -32.08
N ALA A 657 10.25 -1.02 -30.84
CA ALA A 657 11.18 -2.10 -30.53
C ALA A 657 10.41 -3.35 -30.08
N ILE A 658 10.74 -4.48 -30.70
CA ILE A 658 10.25 -5.81 -30.32
C ILE A 658 11.12 -6.28 -29.13
N PRO A 659 10.52 -6.65 -27.98
CA PRO A 659 11.29 -7.23 -26.88
C PRO A 659 11.84 -8.61 -27.26
N SER A 660 13.02 -8.94 -26.75
CA SER A 660 13.59 -10.26 -26.93
C SER A 660 12.91 -11.35 -26.09
N CYS A 661 12.11 -10.98 -25.08
CA CYS A 661 11.57 -11.89 -24.09
C CYS A 661 10.24 -11.40 -23.51
N PHE A 662 9.32 -12.34 -23.26
CA PHE A 662 8.04 -12.13 -22.60
C PHE A 662 7.79 -13.16 -21.50
N GLN A 663 7.25 -12.73 -20.38
CA GLN A 663 6.67 -13.62 -19.38
C GLN A 663 5.19 -13.86 -19.71
N PHE A 664 4.75 -15.12 -19.64
CA PHE A 664 3.46 -15.54 -20.15
C PHE A 664 2.67 -16.48 -19.25
N ARG A 665 1.36 -16.56 -19.54
CA ARG A 665 0.43 -17.60 -19.11
C ARG A 665 -0.31 -18.14 -20.33
N LEU A 666 -0.48 -19.45 -20.39
CA LEU A 666 -1.17 -20.15 -21.47
C LEU A 666 -1.87 -21.38 -20.87
N GLY A 667 -3.11 -21.21 -20.43
CA GLY A 667 -3.85 -22.22 -19.67
C GLY A 667 -3.01 -22.78 -18.49
N GLY A 668 -2.72 -24.07 -18.56
CA GLY A 668 -1.91 -24.77 -17.56
C GLY A 668 -0.40 -24.51 -17.63
N ALA A 669 0.10 -23.82 -18.65
CA ALA A 669 1.50 -23.45 -18.82
C ALA A 669 1.81 -22.04 -18.31
N LYS A 670 3.00 -21.86 -17.71
CA LYS A 670 3.54 -20.56 -17.31
C LYS A 670 5.06 -20.52 -17.47
N GLY A 671 5.60 -19.32 -17.69
CA GLY A 671 7.03 -19.10 -17.67
C GLY A 671 7.45 -17.91 -18.52
N VAL A 672 8.60 -18.02 -19.15
CA VAL A 672 9.15 -17.04 -20.08
C VAL A 672 9.34 -17.69 -21.46
N PHE A 673 9.05 -16.94 -22.51
CA PHE A 673 9.51 -17.25 -23.85
C PHE A 673 10.36 -16.13 -24.45
N PHE A 674 11.30 -16.49 -25.31
CA PHE A 674 12.24 -15.55 -25.92
C PHE A 674 12.55 -15.89 -27.38
N GLU A 675 13.06 -14.92 -28.12
CA GLU A 675 13.26 -15.03 -29.57
C GLU A 675 14.37 -16.04 -29.95
N ASP A 676 14.04 -17.00 -30.84
CA ASP A 676 14.98 -17.90 -31.51
C ASP A 676 14.87 -17.76 -33.04
N PRO A 677 15.79 -17.01 -33.68
CA PRO A 677 15.80 -16.79 -35.13
C PRO A 677 15.94 -18.06 -35.98
N ARG A 678 16.36 -19.20 -35.41
CA ARG A 678 16.46 -20.49 -36.13
C ARG A 678 15.09 -21.11 -36.40
N ARG A 679 14.01 -20.55 -35.82
CA ARG A 679 12.64 -21.04 -35.97
C ARG A 679 11.83 -20.13 -36.88
N SER A 680 11.14 -20.72 -37.85
CA SER A 680 10.24 -20.02 -38.78
C SER A 680 8.77 -20.20 -38.40
N GLY A 681 7.92 -19.25 -38.83
CA GLY A 681 6.48 -19.29 -38.59
C GLY A 681 6.09 -18.77 -37.20
N LYS A 682 4.83 -18.98 -36.80
CA LYS A 682 4.26 -18.45 -35.56
C LYS A 682 4.27 -19.48 -34.43
N ILE A 683 5.45 -19.98 -34.08
CA ILE A 683 5.63 -21.11 -33.15
C ILE A 683 6.05 -20.65 -31.75
N LEU A 684 5.40 -21.21 -30.72
CA LEU A 684 5.81 -21.16 -29.33
C LEU A 684 6.24 -22.55 -28.88
N CYS A 685 7.47 -22.69 -28.38
CA CYS A 685 7.87 -23.93 -27.73
C CYS A 685 7.40 -23.97 -26.28
N VAL A 686 7.05 -25.16 -25.78
CA VAL A 686 6.62 -25.37 -24.39
C VAL A 686 7.35 -26.59 -23.79
N ARG A 687 7.87 -26.43 -22.58
CA ARG A 687 8.60 -27.47 -21.83
C ARG A 687 7.76 -28.14 -20.74
N PRO A 688 8.13 -29.36 -20.29
CA PRO A 688 7.52 -30.00 -19.12
C PRO A 688 7.59 -29.13 -17.86
N SER A 689 8.72 -28.45 -17.62
CA SER A 689 8.89 -27.49 -16.52
C SER A 689 7.88 -26.35 -16.56
N GLN A 690 7.46 -25.88 -17.74
CA GLN A 690 6.46 -24.81 -17.89
C GLN A 690 5.02 -25.31 -17.69
N THR A 691 4.74 -26.57 -18.02
CA THR A 691 3.38 -27.15 -17.98
C THR A 691 3.03 -27.63 -16.56
N LYS A 692 2.22 -26.86 -15.86
CA LYS A 692 1.88 -27.10 -14.45
C LYS A 692 0.68 -28.01 -14.25
N PHE A 693 -0.26 -27.99 -15.19
CA PHE A 693 -1.42 -28.88 -15.32
C PHE A 693 -1.88 -28.91 -16.79
N GLU A 694 -2.75 -29.85 -17.15
CA GLU A 694 -3.29 -29.93 -18.51
C GLU A 694 -4.52 -29.04 -18.63
N SER A 695 -4.61 -28.25 -19.70
CA SER A 695 -5.73 -27.35 -19.98
C SER A 695 -5.99 -27.29 -21.48
N LEU A 696 -7.24 -27.03 -21.86
CA LEU A 696 -7.65 -26.80 -23.24
C LEU A 696 -7.58 -25.31 -23.64
N ASP A 697 -7.31 -24.43 -22.67
CA ASP A 697 -7.20 -23.00 -22.91
C ASP A 697 -5.88 -22.65 -23.64
N LEU A 698 -6.01 -22.03 -24.81
CA LEU A 698 -4.91 -21.62 -25.68
C LEU A 698 -4.76 -20.09 -25.79
N ASN A 699 -5.40 -19.33 -24.89
CA ASN A 699 -5.21 -17.89 -24.81
C ASN A 699 -3.82 -17.56 -24.26
N LEU A 700 -3.00 -16.87 -25.05
CA LEU A 700 -1.69 -16.40 -24.62
C LEU A 700 -1.83 -15.04 -23.93
N ASP A 701 -1.52 -15.03 -22.64
CA ASP A 701 -1.57 -13.85 -21.79
C ASP A 701 -0.16 -13.42 -21.39
N ILE A 702 0.12 -12.12 -21.45
CA ILE A 702 1.45 -11.55 -21.16
C ILE A 702 1.43 -10.80 -19.84
N THR A 703 2.39 -11.11 -18.97
CA THR A 703 2.54 -10.47 -17.65
C THR A 703 3.68 -9.44 -17.61
N LEU A 704 4.80 -9.71 -18.29
CA LEU A 704 5.98 -8.83 -18.33
C LEU A 704 6.72 -8.94 -19.68
N SER A 705 7.55 -7.94 -20.00
CA SER A 705 8.40 -7.94 -21.21
C SER A 705 9.80 -7.37 -20.95
N SER A 706 10.78 -7.75 -21.78
CA SER A 706 12.15 -7.21 -21.76
C SER A 706 12.32 -5.90 -22.56
N SER A 707 11.24 -5.13 -22.75
CA SER A 707 11.25 -3.93 -23.61
C SER A 707 12.28 -2.87 -23.19
N ARG A 708 12.63 -2.81 -21.89
CA ARG A 708 13.62 -1.87 -21.34
C ARG A 708 14.42 -2.53 -20.22
N PRO A 709 15.68 -2.13 -20.01
CA PRO A 709 16.44 -2.54 -18.84
C PRO A 709 15.83 -1.91 -17.57
N LEU A 710 15.85 -2.65 -16.47
CA LEU A 710 15.48 -2.10 -15.17
C LEU A 710 16.71 -1.55 -14.45
N ALA A 711 16.54 -0.42 -13.79
CA ALA A 711 17.58 0.15 -12.94
C ALA A 711 17.83 -0.74 -11.72
N MET A 712 19.10 -0.99 -11.42
CA MET A 712 19.46 -1.73 -10.22
C MET A 712 19.43 -0.80 -8.98
N PHE A 713 18.85 -1.31 -7.90
CA PHE A 713 18.89 -0.66 -6.59
C PHE A 713 19.49 -1.62 -5.55
N LEU A 714 20.36 -1.09 -4.70
CA LEU A 714 20.67 -1.68 -3.42
C LEU A 714 19.40 -1.76 -2.57
N ASN A 715 19.39 -2.70 -1.63
CA ASN A 715 18.35 -2.86 -0.63
C ASN A 715 19.00 -3.33 0.68
N ARG A 716 18.25 -3.28 1.80
CA ARG A 716 18.79 -3.65 3.11
C ARG A 716 19.47 -5.03 3.16
N PRO A 717 18.84 -6.13 2.70
CA PRO A 717 19.49 -7.44 2.64
C PRO A 717 20.77 -7.45 1.81
N LEU A 718 20.77 -6.86 0.62
CA LEU A 718 21.93 -6.82 -0.26
C LEU A 718 23.09 -6.00 0.32
N ILE A 719 22.80 -4.85 0.96
CA ILE A 719 23.83 -4.05 1.64
C ILE A 719 24.47 -4.85 2.77
N ALA A 720 23.67 -5.53 3.60
CA ALA A 720 24.18 -6.39 4.66
C ALA A 720 25.02 -7.55 4.13
N LEU A 721 24.61 -8.15 3.00
CA LEU A 721 25.35 -9.22 2.33
C LEU A 721 26.69 -8.75 1.78
N LEU A 722 26.72 -7.62 1.07
CA LEU A 722 27.95 -7.07 0.51
C LEU A 722 28.92 -6.59 1.61
N GLU A 723 28.40 -5.98 2.69
CA GLU A 723 29.20 -5.66 3.89
C GLU A 723 29.83 -6.91 4.49
N HIS A 724 29.07 -8.02 4.60
CA HIS A 724 29.60 -9.29 5.10
C HIS A 724 30.72 -9.87 4.23
N HIS A 725 30.62 -9.72 2.91
CA HIS A 725 31.69 -10.11 1.97
C HIS A 725 32.88 -9.14 1.95
N GLY A 726 32.86 -8.07 2.75
CA GLY A 726 33.98 -7.16 2.95
C GLY A 726 33.99 -5.95 2.01
N VAL A 727 32.90 -5.66 1.31
CA VAL A 727 32.80 -4.43 0.50
C VAL A 727 32.99 -3.21 1.41
N PRO A 728 33.90 -2.28 1.10
CA PRO A 728 34.19 -1.14 1.95
C PRO A 728 32.95 -0.26 2.22
N LYS A 729 32.76 0.11 3.49
CA LYS A 729 31.69 1.01 3.94
C LYS A 729 31.64 2.32 3.15
N GLN A 730 32.81 2.86 2.80
CA GLN A 730 32.93 4.12 2.07
C GLN A 730 32.21 4.10 0.73
N ASN A 731 32.24 2.97 0.02
CA ASN A 731 31.63 2.84 -1.31
C ASN A 731 30.10 2.97 -1.23
N PHE A 732 29.48 2.42 -0.18
CA PHE A 732 28.05 2.60 0.09
C PHE A 732 27.69 4.04 0.44
N VAL A 733 28.53 4.69 1.25
CA VAL A 733 28.33 6.08 1.66
C VAL A 733 28.41 7.01 0.45
N GLU A 734 29.43 6.85 -0.40
CA GLU A 734 29.59 7.66 -1.62
C GLU A 734 28.43 7.43 -2.61
N CYS A 735 28.00 6.17 -2.78
CA CYS A 735 26.86 5.85 -3.62
C CYS A 735 25.55 6.46 -3.07
N GLN A 736 25.36 6.45 -1.75
CA GLN A 736 24.20 7.09 -1.10
C GLN A 736 24.25 8.61 -1.24
N ASP A 737 25.40 9.22 -0.96
CA ASP A 737 25.58 10.67 -1.04
C ASP A 737 25.33 11.16 -2.48
N LYS A 738 25.80 10.41 -3.47
CA LYS A 738 25.48 10.65 -4.89
C LYS A 738 23.99 10.54 -5.16
N ALA A 739 23.32 9.48 -4.69
CA ALA A 739 21.88 9.30 -4.87
C ALA A 739 21.05 10.42 -4.18
N ILE A 740 21.44 10.86 -2.99
CA ILE A 740 20.80 11.98 -2.28
C ILE A 740 21.00 13.28 -3.07
N LYS A 741 22.24 13.56 -3.50
CA LYS A 741 22.56 14.76 -4.29
C LYS A 741 21.82 14.78 -5.63
N GLU A 742 21.78 13.65 -6.34
CA GLU A 742 21.01 13.50 -7.58
C GLU A 742 19.52 13.72 -7.35
N THR A 743 18.97 13.18 -6.25
CA THR A 743 17.56 13.36 -5.88
C THR A 743 17.26 14.82 -5.57
N GLN A 744 18.02 15.47 -4.70
CA GLN A 744 17.80 16.87 -4.34
C GLN A 744 18.03 17.80 -5.54
N GLY A 745 18.99 17.48 -6.41
CA GLY A 745 19.32 18.28 -7.58
C GLY A 745 18.21 18.36 -8.63
N ILE A 746 17.21 17.46 -8.61
CA ILE A 746 16.12 17.49 -9.60
C ILE A 746 15.20 18.71 -9.45
N GLN A 747 15.22 19.40 -8.31
CA GLN A 747 14.47 20.64 -8.11
C GLN A 747 14.96 21.80 -8.98
N TYR A 748 16.13 21.64 -9.62
CA TYR A 748 16.75 22.67 -10.46
C TYR A 748 16.80 22.32 -11.95
N SER A 749 16.34 21.13 -12.36
CA SER A 749 16.28 20.79 -13.79
C SER A 749 15.22 19.76 -14.13
N PHE A 750 14.38 20.08 -15.11
CA PHE A 750 13.41 19.16 -15.69
C PHE A 750 14.08 17.93 -16.32
N LEU A 751 15.26 18.04 -16.95
CA LEU A 751 15.93 16.86 -17.52
C LEU A 751 16.41 15.89 -16.44
N ALA A 752 16.89 16.42 -15.31
CA ALA A 752 17.24 15.62 -14.15
C ALA A 752 15.99 14.97 -13.54
N ALA A 753 14.92 15.76 -13.33
CA ALA A 753 13.63 15.26 -12.85
C ALA A 753 13.06 14.15 -13.73
N ALA A 754 13.07 14.32 -15.07
CA ALA A 754 12.61 13.31 -16.01
C ALA A 754 13.34 11.98 -15.87
N THR A 755 14.65 12.05 -15.70
CA THR A 755 15.51 10.87 -15.60
C THR A 755 15.29 10.17 -14.26
N THR A 756 15.27 10.90 -13.15
CA THR A 756 15.05 10.34 -11.81
C THR A 756 13.63 9.79 -11.64
N PHE A 757 12.59 10.51 -12.09
CA PHE A 757 11.20 10.05 -12.00
C PHE A 757 11.00 8.75 -12.76
N ALA A 758 11.54 8.65 -13.99
CA ALA A 758 11.46 7.43 -14.79
C ALA A 758 12.14 6.22 -14.12
N GLN A 759 13.26 6.44 -13.43
CA GLN A 759 13.98 5.38 -12.72
C GLN A 759 13.26 4.90 -11.46
N HIS A 760 12.48 5.77 -10.83
CA HIS A 760 11.70 5.47 -9.64
C HIS A 760 10.23 5.12 -9.93
N GLY A 761 9.78 5.21 -11.20
CA GLY A 761 8.42 4.93 -11.62
C GLY A 761 7.40 6.02 -11.25
N LEU A 762 7.87 7.24 -10.95
CA LEU A 762 7.03 8.37 -10.55
C LEU A 762 6.47 9.12 -11.76
N GLY A 763 5.28 9.71 -11.60
CA GLY A 763 4.65 10.56 -12.62
C GLY A 763 4.22 9.85 -13.90
N THR A 764 4.09 8.51 -13.87
CA THR A 764 3.77 7.69 -15.05
C THR A 764 2.39 8.03 -15.61
N SER A 765 1.37 8.18 -14.75
CA SER A 765 -0.01 8.49 -15.14
C SER A 765 -0.10 9.78 -15.95
N PHE A 766 0.64 10.83 -15.56
CA PHE A 766 0.68 12.11 -16.28
C PHE A 766 1.78 12.22 -17.34
N ARG A 767 2.54 11.15 -17.60
CA ARG A 767 3.68 11.13 -18.55
C ARG A 767 4.73 12.22 -18.24
N LEU A 768 4.99 12.48 -16.96
CA LEU A 768 5.89 13.57 -16.53
C LEU A 768 7.29 13.47 -17.13
N GLU A 769 7.85 12.26 -17.28
CA GLU A 769 9.14 12.08 -17.97
C GLU A 769 9.15 12.75 -19.36
N SER A 770 8.10 12.52 -20.15
CA SER A 770 8.00 13.09 -21.49
C SER A 770 7.75 14.58 -21.45
N LEU A 771 6.89 15.04 -20.54
CA LEU A 771 6.57 16.46 -20.36
C LEU A 771 7.84 17.25 -20.03
N PHE A 772 8.56 16.86 -18.98
CA PHE A 772 9.81 17.49 -18.55
C PHE A 772 10.85 17.56 -19.68
N ARG A 773 11.05 16.45 -20.43
CA ARG A 773 11.98 16.45 -21.56
C ARG A 773 11.54 17.38 -22.68
N ASN A 774 10.25 17.46 -22.95
CA ASN A 774 9.72 18.28 -24.04
C ASN A 774 9.70 19.77 -23.68
N LEU A 775 9.50 20.15 -22.41
CA LEU A 775 9.66 21.53 -21.92
C LEU A 775 11.05 22.06 -22.27
N VAL A 776 12.10 21.30 -21.97
CA VAL A 776 13.47 21.70 -22.27
C VAL A 776 13.79 21.63 -23.77
N LYS A 777 13.43 20.53 -24.44
CA LYS A 777 13.84 20.31 -25.85
C LYS A 777 13.04 21.11 -26.88
N ILE A 778 11.77 21.42 -26.61
CA ILE A 778 10.85 22.06 -27.57
C ILE A 778 10.63 23.52 -27.20
N LEU A 779 10.38 23.82 -25.92
CA LEU A 779 10.12 25.18 -25.45
C LEU A 779 11.38 25.92 -24.99
N HIS A 780 12.49 25.21 -24.76
CA HIS A 780 13.72 25.78 -24.21
C HIS A 780 13.52 26.42 -22.82
N LEU A 781 12.62 25.84 -22.02
CA LEU A 781 12.32 26.26 -20.66
C LEU A 781 12.81 25.22 -19.64
N ASP A 782 13.49 25.68 -18.59
CA ASP A 782 13.86 24.86 -17.41
C ASP A 782 13.33 25.47 -16.10
N ILE A 783 13.52 24.80 -14.96
CA ILE A 783 12.98 25.21 -13.66
C ILE A 783 13.65 26.51 -13.17
N ALA A 784 12.86 27.49 -12.74
CA ALA A 784 13.37 28.67 -12.03
C ALA A 784 13.71 28.34 -10.56
N PRO A 785 14.97 28.50 -10.10
CA PRO A 785 15.38 28.14 -8.75
C PRO A 785 14.81 29.07 -7.66
N HIS A 786 14.60 30.35 -7.97
CA HIS A 786 14.03 31.36 -7.06
C HIS A 786 13.01 32.24 -7.79
N ALA A 787 11.99 32.73 -7.09
CA ALA A 787 10.95 33.61 -7.66
C ALA A 787 11.51 34.94 -8.20
N SER A 788 12.67 35.38 -7.71
CA SER A 788 13.34 36.62 -8.10
C SER A 788 14.33 36.49 -9.28
N GLU A 789 14.62 35.27 -9.76
CA GLU A 789 15.58 35.00 -10.84
C GLU A 789 14.86 34.47 -12.10
N THR A 790 14.18 35.38 -12.81
CA THR A 790 13.46 35.07 -14.05
C THR A 790 14.26 35.48 -15.29
N ASP A 791 15.20 34.64 -15.72
CA ASP A 791 15.74 34.71 -17.10
C ASP A 791 14.71 34.18 -18.11
N ASP A 792 14.81 34.55 -19.38
CA ASP A 792 13.91 34.09 -20.45
C ASP A 792 13.89 32.55 -20.62
N SER A 793 14.91 31.85 -20.14
CA SER A 793 15.06 30.39 -20.21
C SER A 793 14.53 29.60 -19.01
N SER A 794 14.10 30.26 -17.92
CA SER A 794 13.53 29.62 -16.73
C SER A 794 12.00 29.76 -16.69
N VAL A 795 11.28 28.91 -15.97
CA VAL A 795 9.82 29.04 -15.79
C VAL A 795 9.38 28.64 -14.38
N GLN A 796 8.41 29.37 -13.83
CA GLN A 796 7.74 28.99 -12.58
C GLN A 796 6.44 28.23 -12.86
N LEU A 797 6.41 26.97 -12.40
CA LEU A 797 5.26 26.06 -12.47
C LEU A 797 5.07 25.37 -11.13
N ALA A 798 4.31 26.01 -10.23
CA ALA A 798 4.15 25.59 -8.84
C ALA A 798 3.74 24.12 -8.72
N ILE A 799 2.76 23.67 -9.51
CA ILE A 799 2.33 22.26 -9.51
C ILE A 799 3.45 21.27 -9.81
N LEU A 800 4.35 21.58 -10.77
CA LEU A 800 5.48 20.70 -11.08
C LEU A 800 6.59 20.84 -10.02
N LYS A 801 6.83 22.04 -9.49
CA LYS A 801 7.79 22.26 -8.40
C LYS A 801 7.40 21.45 -7.15
N ILE A 802 6.15 21.56 -6.73
CA ILE A 802 5.63 20.83 -5.56
C ILE A 802 5.56 19.32 -5.86
N ALA A 803 5.13 18.89 -7.05
CA ALA A 803 5.18 17.48 -7.43
C ALA A 803 6.61 16.90 -7.42
N ILE A 804 7.60 17.70 -7.84
CA ILE A 804 9.03 17.38 -7.73
C ILE A 804 9.44 17.27 -6.26
N ALA A 805 9.06 18.22 -5.40
CA ALA A 805 9.35 18.17 -3.97
C ALA A 805 8.73 16.93 -3.27
N HIS A 806 7.50 16.55 -3.65
CA HIS A 806 6.86 15.30 -3.23
C HIS A 806 7.66 14.08 -3.70
N GLY A 807 8.13 14.09 -4.96
CA GLY A 807 8.99 13.03 -5.51
C GLY A 807 10.31 12.90 -4.75
N ILE A 808 10.99 14.02 -4.47
CA ILE A 808 12.20 14.09 -3.65
C ILE A 808 11.94 13.47 -2.27
N THR A 809 10.89 13.91 -1.60
CA THR A 809 10.52 13.40 -0.27
C THR A 809 10.27 11.89 -0.29
N HIS A 810 9.54 11.41 -1.30
CA HIS A 810 9.27 9.99 -1.47
C HIS A 810 10.55 9.17 -1.67
N ILE A 811 11.45 9.62 -2.57
CA ILE A 811 12.71 8.94 -2.86
C ILE A 811 13.61 8.91 -1.61
N LEU A 812 13.72 10.02 -0.88
CA LEU A 812 14.50 10.08 0.36
C LEU A 812 13.92 9.16 1.45
N ARG A 813 12.58 9.06 1.57
CA ARG A 813 11.92 8.09 2.47
C ARG A 813 12.28 6.64 2.09
N GLU A 814 12.29 6.31 0.80
CA GLU A 814 12.67 4.98 0.31
C GLU A 814 14.17 4.66 0.55
N ILE A 815 15.06 5.63 0.35
CA ILE A 815 16.49 5.49 0.67
C ILE A 815 16.65 5.23 2.18
N LYS A 816 16.03 6.03 3.04
CA LYS A 816 16.14 5.91 4.50
C LYS A 816 15.54 4.60 5.03
N HIS A 817 14.27 4.36 4.74
CA HIS A 817 13.49 3.30 5.38
C HIS A 817 13.59 1.95 4.66
N ARG A 818 14.22 1.87 3.49
CA ARG A 818 14.38 0.60 2.76
C ARG A 818 15.77 0.36 2.20
N GLY A 819 16.68 1.35 2.30
CA GLY A 819 18.00 1.27 1.71
C GLY A 819 17.95 1.19 0.18
N ARG A 820 16.87 1.71 -0.44
CA ARG A 820 16.65 1.69 -1.90
C ARG A 820 17.55 2.70 -2.60
N ILE A 821 18.85 2.40 -2.67
CA ILE A 821 19.88 3.28 -3.23
C ILE A 821 20.20 2.80 -4.65
N ARG A 822 20.06 3.68 -5.64
CA ARG A 822 20.40 3.36 -7.04
C ARG A 822 21.88 3.05 -7.16
N LEU A 823 22.23 2.00 -7.92
CA LEU A 823 23.61 1.71 -8.29
C LEU A 823 23.82 1.99 -9.79
N PRO A 824 24.38 3.16 -10.17
CA PRO A 824 24.58 3.53 -11.57
C PRO A 824 25.48 2.54 -12.31
N GLY A 825 25.22 2.33 -13.60
CA GLY A 825 26.00 1.40 -14.43
C GLY A 825 25.66 -0.08 -14.22
N SER A 826 24.85 -0.41 -13.22
CA SER A 826 24.35 -1.77 -12.95
C SER A 826 22.89 -1.92 -13.36
N TYR A 827 22.47 -3.15 -13.68
CA TYR A 827 21.17 -3.42 -14.31
C TYR A 827 20.45 -4.61 -13.68
N THR A 828 19.13 -4.60 -13.78
CA THR A 828 18.28 -5.74 -13.43
C THR A 828 17.60 -6.25 -14.71
N LEU A 829 17.81 -7.53 -15.06
CA LEU A 829 17.35 -8.12 -16.32
C LEU A 829 16.57 -9.44 -16.10
N LEU A 830 15.68 -9.79 -17.03
CA LEU A 830 15.00 -11.09 -17.05
C LEU A 830 15.97 -12.21 -17.43
N GLY A 831 15.85 -13.38 -16.80
CA GLY A 831 16.66 -14.55 -17.13
C GLY A 831 16.10 -15.38 -18.28
N VAL A 832 16.97 -15.84 -19.17
CA VAL A 832 16.66 -16.81 -20.24
C VAL A 832 17.77 -17.87 -20.35
N SER A 833 17.52 -18.94 -21.10
CA SER A 833 18.45 -20.08 -21.26
C SER A 833 19.25 -20.00 -22.56
N ASP A 834 20.48 -20.51 -22.55
CA ASP A 834 21.33 -20.62 -23.74
C ASP A 834 20.94 -21.81 -24.63
N GLU A 835 20.06 -21.60 -25.61
CA GLU A 835 19.62 -22.61 -26.59
C GLU A 835 20.65 -22.85 -27.73
N TRP A 836 21.79 -22.18 -27.70
CA TRP A 836 22.88 -22.36 -28.67
C TRP A 836 24.04 -23.19 -28.09
N ASN A 837 24.05 -23.42 -26.78
CA ASN A 837 25.10 -24.17 -26.09
C ASN A 837 26.50 -23.57 -26.26
N CYS A 838 26.55 -22.24 -26.36
CA CYS A 838 27.74 -21.43 -26.63
C CYS A 838 28.38 -20.84 -25.36
N LEU A 839 27.70 -20.93 -24.21
CA LEU A 839 28.22 -20.47 -22.92
C LEU A 839 28.74 -21.64 -22.07
N GLU A 840 29.93 -21.50 -21.50
CA GLU A 840 30.51 -22.46 -20.54
C GLU A 840 29.95 -22.30 -19.12
N GLU A 841 30.21 -23.29 -18.25
CA GLU A 841 29.81 -23.19 -16.83
C GLU A 841 30.46 -21.96 -16.17
N GLY A 842 29.63 -21.11 -15.56
CA GLY A 842 30.06 -19.82 -14.98
C GLY A 842 30.10 -18.65 -15.96
N GLU A 843 29.78 -18.87 -17.24
CA GLU A 843 29.60 -17.81 -18.23
C GLU A 843 28.14 -17.37 -18.36
N ILE A 844 27.94 -16.08 -18.62
CA ILE A 844 26.65 -15.50 -19.00
C ILE A 844 26.81 -14.59 -20.21
N PHE A 845 25.73 -14.34 -20.93
CA PHE A 845 25.65 -13.27 -21.94
C PHE A 845 24.61 -12.24 -21.52
N ALA A 846 24.94 -10.96 -21.61
CA ALA A 846 23.98 -9.88 -21.40
C ALA A 846 24.37 -8.66 -22.23
N GLN A 847 23.36 -7.99 -22.80
CA GLN A 847 23.51 -6.67 -23.37
C GLN A 847 22.26 -5.84 -23.10
N VAL A 848 22.48 -4.55 -22.95
CA VAL A 848 21.45 -3.59 -22.60
C VAL A 848 21.21 -2.67 -23.79
N TYR A 849 19.95 -2.50 -24.16
CA TYR A 849 19.50 -1.55 -25.15
C TYR A 849 18.40 -0.68 -24.56
N ASP A 850 18.63 0.62 -24.52
CA ASP A 850 17.62 1.59 -24.12
C ASP A 850 17.02 2.27 -25.37
N PRO A 851 15.76 1.96 -25.75
CA PRO A 851 15.10 2.56 -26.90
C PRO A 851 14.98 4.10 -26.84
N ARG A 852 15.11 4.71 -25.66
CA ARG A 852 14.96 6.17 -25.49
C ARG A 852 16.24 6.91 -25.86
N THR A 853 17.37 6.36 -25.47
CA THR A 853 18.70 6.93 -25.75
C THR A 853 19.31 6.33 -27.01
N GLN A 854 18.72 5.26 -27.56
CA GLN A 854 19.29 4.45 -28.65
C GLN A 854 20.68 3.91 -28.29
N LYS A 855 21.02 3.88 -27.00
CA LYS A 855 22.31 3.40 -26.52
C LYS A 855 22.24 1.90 -26.33
N GLN A 856 23.18 1.20 -26.95
CA GLN A 856 23.45 -0.21 -26.74
C GLN A 856 24.77 -0.35 -25.97
N SER A 857 24.76 -1.19 -24.93
CA SER A 857 25.93 -1.48 -24.11
C SER A 857 26.04 -2.99 -23.96
N GLN A 858 27.14 -3.56 -24.45
CA GLN A 858 27.50 -4.95 -24.19
C GLN A 858 28.08 -5.07 -22.77
N ILE A 859 27.77 -6.16 -22.08
CA ILE A 859 28.32 -6.44 -20.75
C ILE A 859 29.34 -7.57 -20.93
N GLU A 860 30.59 -7.29 -20.57
CA GLU A 860 31.70 -8.23 -20.68
C GLU A 860 32.57 -8.18 -19.42
N GLY A 861 33.35 -9.23 -19.21
CA GLY A 861 34.28 -9.33 -18.10
C GLY A 861 33.66 -9.94 -16.86
N ARG A 862 34.33 -9.74 -15.73
CA ARG A 862 33.90 -10.33 -14.45
C ARG A 862 32.85 -9.44 -13.80
N ILE A 863 31.72 -10.03 -13.43
CA ILE A 863 30.63 -9.32 -12.79
C ILE A 863 30.05 -10.12 -11.62
N LEU A 864 29.40 -9.42 -10.69
CA LEU A 864 28.71 -10.03 -9.55
C LEU A 864 27.21 -10.11 -9.84
N ILE A 865 26.61 -11.29 -9.71
CA ILE A 865 25.18 -11.51 -9.97
C ILE A 865 24.44 -11.98 -8.72
N THR A 866 23.20 -11.51 -8.55
CA THR A 866 22.33 -11.90 -7.42
C THR A 866 20.84 -11.79 -7.79
N ARG A 867 19.97 -12.41 -6.97
CA ARG A 867 18.51 -12.34 -7.05
C ARG A 867 17.93 -12.00 -5.69
N SER A 868 16.91 -11.16 -5.63
CA SER A 868 16.24 -10.84 -4.36
C SER A 868 15.17 -11.88 -4.03
N PRO A 869 15.00 -12.24 -2.73
CA PRO A 869 15.72 -11.74 -1.55
C PRO A 869 17.10 -12.38 -1.33
N GLN A 870 18.06 -11.60 -0.83
CA GLN A 870 19.41 -12.04 -0.49
C GLN A 870 19.53 -12.33 1.01
N ILE A 871 19.44 -13.60 1.43
CA ILE A 871 19.46 -13.99 2.85
C ILE A 871 20.68 -14.86 3.16
N HIS A 872 20.94 -15.87 2.34
CA HIS A 872 22.10 -16.74 2.51
C HIS A 872 23.39 -16.01 2.08
N PRO A 873 24.54 -16.21 2.76
CA PRO A 873 25.81 -15.62 2.35
C PRO A 873 26.21 -15.94 0.89
N GLY A 874 25.78 -17.08 0.36
CA GLY A 874 26.02 -17.50 -1.02
C GLY A 874 25.03 -16.98 -2.07
N ASP A 875 24.08 -16.09 -1.72
CA ASP A 875 23.08 -15.55 -2.67
C ASP A 875 23.63 -14.54 -3.70
N CYS A 876 24.94 -14.31 -3.68
CA CYS A 876 25.67 -13.61 -4.73
C CYS A 876 26.79 -14.49 -5.26
N GLN A 877 26.99 -14.50 -6.57
CA GLN A 877 28.01 -15.31 -7.24
C GLN A 877 28.78 -14.47 -8.26
N PHE A 878 30.07 -14.72 -8.40
CA PHE A 878 30.85 -14.16 -9.50
C PHE A 878 30.61 -14.97 -10.78
N VAL A 879 30.51 -14.27 -11.91
CA VAL A 879 30.38 -14.87 -13.23
C VAL A 879 31.23 -14.11 -14.25
N ARG A 880 31.47 -14.75 -15.39
CA ARG A 880 32.11 -14.10 -16.54
C ARG A 880 31.08 -13.77 -17.60
N ALA A 881 30.84 -12.49 -17.85
CA ALA A 881 30.06 -12.03 -18.98
C ALA A 881 30.91 -12.11 -20.26
N VAL A 882 30.41 -12.81 -21.27
CA VAL A 882 31.09 -13.01 -22.56
C VAL A 882 30.15 -12.66 -23.70
N TYR A 883 30.67 -11.99 -24.73
CA TYR A 883 29.94 -11.77 -25.96
C TYR A 883 29.94 -13.02 -26.86
N ARG A 884 28.78 -13.33 -27.44
CA ARG A 884 28.55 -14.41 -28.41
C ARG A 884 27.70 -13.86 -29.54
N GLU A 885 28.15 -14.02 -30.78
CA GLU A 885 27.45 -13.50 -31.97
C GLU A 885 26.07 -14.18 -32.12
N GLU A 886 25.98 -15.46 -31.76
CA GLU A 886 24.77 -16.27 -31.80
C GLU A 886 23.66 -15.75 -30.88
N LEU A 887 24.01 -14.96 -29.85
CA LEU A 887 23.09 -14.39 -28.87
C LEU A 887 22.87 -12.88 -29.08
N ALA A 888 23.49 -12.27 -30.11
CA ALA A 888 23.50 -10.83 -30.32
C ALA A 888 22.11 -10.21 -30.60
N HIS A 889 21.11 -11.01 -30.97
CA HIS A 889 19.72 -10.56 -31.11
C HIS A 889 19.01 -10.38 -29.77
N LEU A 890 19.47 -11.07 -28.71
CA LEU A 890 18.85 -11.01 -27.38
C LEU A 890 19.30 -9.76 -26.62
N LYS A 891 18.35 -8.86 -26.35
CA LYS A 891 18.57 -7.58 -25.67
C LYS A 891 17.76 -7.51 -24.38
N ASN A 892 18.31 -6.82 -23.38
CA ASN A 892 17.67 -6.59 -22.08
C ASN A 892 17.29 -7.89 -21.33
N VAL A 893 18.06 -8.94 -21.55
CA VAL A 893 17.96 -10.23 -20.85
C VAL A 893 19.36 -10.68 -20.43
N VAL A 894 19.42 -11.55 -19.43
CA VAL A 894 20.63 -12.31 -19.09
C VAL A 894 20.43 -13.75 -19.53
N VAL A 895 21.34 -14.24 -20.36
CA VAL A 895 21.35 -15.61 -20.87
C VAL A 895 22.26 -16.46 -19.99
N PHE A 896 21.71 -17.53 -19.43
CA PHE A 896 22.43 -18.46 -18.57
C PHE A 896 22.91 -19.69 -19.33
N SER A 897 24.16 -20.11 -19.07
CA SER A 897 24.67 -21.38 -19.58
C SER A 897 23.79 -22.55 -19.16
N CYS A 898 23.61 -23.50 -20.08
CA CYS A 898 22.98 -24.79 -19.82
C CYS A 898 24.00 -25.92 -19.57
N LYS A 899 25.26 -25.56 -19.24
CA LYS A 899 26.34 -26.50 -18.92
C LYS A 899 26.67 -26.45 -17.43
N GLY A 900 27.21 -27.56 -16.92
CA GLY A 900 27.69 -27.67 -15.54
C GLY A 900 26.88 -28.63 -14.67
N LYS A 901 27.15 -28.60 -13.36
CA LYS A 901 26.51 -29.52 -12.40
C LYS A 901 25.19 -28.99 -11.82
N ARG A 902 25.04 -27.67 -11.71
CA ARG A 902 23.89 -26.99 -11.12
C ARG A 902 23.60 -25.71 -11.89
N SER A 903 22.33 -25.41 -12.14
CA SER A 903 21.95 -24.18 -12.83
C SER A 903 22.29 -22.95 -11.97
N LEU A 904 22.92 -21.94 -12.57
CA LEU A 904 23.28 -20.70 -11.88
C LEU A 904 22.06 -19.99 -11.24
N PRO A 905 20.88 -19.88 -11.90
CA PRO A 905 19.64 -19.42 -11.26
C PRO A 905 19.35 -20.04 -9.90
N SER A 906 19.49 -21.37 -9.77
CA SER A 906 19.21 -22.08 -8.52
C SER A 906 20.21 -21.75 -7.40
N MET A 907 21.39 -21.23 -7.73
CA MET A 907 22.39 -20.77 -6.76
C MET A 907 22.02 -19.41 -6.16
N LEU A 908 21.16 -18.63 -6.82
CA LEU A 908 20.80 -17.27 -6.45
C LEU A 908 19.47 -17.26 -5.70
N GLY A 909 19.51 -17.66 -4.42
CA GLY A 909 18.33 -17.76 -3.56
C GLY A 909 17.31 -18.81 -4.02
N GLY A 910 17.74 -19.84 -4.78
CA GLY A 910 16.85 -20.87 -5.33
C GLY A 910 15.98 -20.38 -6.50
N GLY A 911 16.52 -19.56 -7.40
CA GLY A 911 15.79 -19.02 -8.55
C GLY A 911 15.60 -19.99 -9.72
N ASP A 912 14.72 -19.61 -10.64
CA ASP A 912 14.40 -20.32 -11.88
C ASP A 912 14.26 -19.34 -13.06
N LEU A 913 13.83 -19.79 -14.23
CA LEU A 913 13.66 -18.93 -15.41
C LEU A 913 12.18 -18.73 -15.77
N ASP A 914 11.27 -18.78 -14.80
CA ASP A 914 9.83 -18.62 -15.01
C ASP A 914 9.34 -17.14 -15.01
N GLY A 915 10.29 -16.21 -14.88
CA GLY A 915 10.07 -14.76 -14.80
C GLY A 915 10.93 -14.05 -13.76
N ASP A 916 11.89 -14.75 -13.14
CA ASP A 916 12.86 -14.14 -12.24
C ASP A 916 13.68 -13.04 -12.92
N ILE A 917 13.99 -12.01 -12.13
CA ILE A 917 14.86 -10.90 -12.52
C ILE A 917 16.16 -10.94 -11.70
N TYR A 918 17.28 -10.71 -12.37
CA TYR A 918 18.62 -10.82 -11.80
C TYR A 918 19.32 -9.47 -11.80
N ASN A 919 19.95 -9.14 -10.68
CA ASN A 919 20.78 -7.95 -10.55
C ASN A 919 22.20 -8.26 -11.00
N LEU A 920 22.69 -7.51 -11.97
CA LEU A 920 24.05 -7.55 -12.48
C LEU A 920 24.78 -6.33 -11.92
N ILE A 921 25.74 -6.57 -11.01
CA ILE A 921 26.58 -5.55 -10.37
C ILE A 921 27.88 -5.45 -11.15
N LEU A 922 27.99 -4.36 -11.92
CA LEU A 922 29.11 -4.10 -12.82
C LEU A 922 30.17 -3.20 -12.18
N ASP A 923 29.81 -2.49 -11.11
CA ASP A 923 30.73 -1.58 -10.42
C ASP A 923 31.66 -2.39 -9.49
N ASP A 924 32.95 -2.44 -9.85
CA ASP A 924 34.00 -3.14 -9.11
C ASP A 924 34.13 -2.65 -7.67
N ALA A 925 33.71 -1.41 -7.36
CA ALA A 925 33.67 -0.91 -5.99
C ALA A 925 32.71 -1.71 -5.09
N PHE A 926 31.77 -2.44 -5.68
CA PHE A 926 30.81 -3.29 -4.96
C PHE A 926 31.14 -4.78 -5.06
N HIS A 927 32.29 -5.15 -5.64
CA HIS A 927 32.74 -6.53 -5.66
C HIS A 927 33.41 -6.91 -4.34
N PRO A 928 33.16 -8.13 -3.81
CA PRO A 928 33.91 -8.68 -2.69
C PRO A 928 35.44 -8.61 -2.92
N PRO A 929 36.25 -8.15 -1.95
CA PRO A 929 37.71 -8.08 -2.10
C PRO A 929 38.39 -9.45 -2.18
N LYS A 930 37.78 -10.47 -1.58
CA LYS A 930 38.19 -11.86 -1.77
C LYS A 930 37.61 -12.29 -3.09
N ASP A 931 38.42 -12.78 -4.03
CA ASP A 931 38.00 -13.11 -5.39
C ASP A 931 36.95 -14.24 -5.52
N PHE A 932 36.29 -14.61 -4.41
CA PHE A 932 35.24 -15.61 -4.33
C PHE A 932 34.15 -15.12 -3.38
N THR A 933 32.90 -15.51 -3.66
CA THR A 933 31.78 -15.39 -2.72
C THR A 933 31.64 -16.66 -1.90
N ALA A 934 30.74 -16.67 -0.91
CA ALA A 934 30.44 -17.88 -0.16
C ALA A 934 29.77 -18.94 -1.07
N VAL A 935 29.88 -20.21 -0.66
CA VAL A 935 29.24 -21.32 -1.35
C VAL A 935 27.72 -21.10 -1.39
N ALA A 936 27.13 -21.30 -2.56
CA ALA A 936 25.68 -21.17 -2.75
C ALA A 936 24.90 -22.10 -1.80
N GLY A 937 23.78 -21.61 -1.28
CA GLY A 937 22.91 -22.42 -0.40
C GLY A 937 22.37 -23.64 -1.13
N ALA A 938 22.13 -24.73 -0.39
CA ALA A 938 21.57 -25.96 -0.98
C ALA A 938 20.11 -25.80 -1.42
N TYR A 939 19.34 -24.94 -0.73
CA TYR A 939 17.90 -24.71 -0.91
C TYR A 939 17.11 -26.02 -1.08
N GLU A 940 17.26 -26.92 -0.10
CA GLU A 940 16.62 -28.22 -0.14
C GLU A 940 15.09 -28.09 -0.01
N PRO A 941 14.31 -28.68 -0.93
CA PRO A 941 12.86 -28.60 -0.90
C PRO A 941 12.30 -29.43 0.26
N LEU A 942 11.26 -28.92 0.89
CA LEU A 942 10.51 -29.68 1.91
C LEU A 942 9.58 -30.71 1.27
N GLN A 943 9.32 -31.77 2.03
CA GLN A 943 8.27 -32.71 1.68
C GLN A 943 6.91 -32.00 1.65
N PRO A 944 6.12 -32.17 0.59
CA PRO A 944 4.83 -31.52 0.48
C PRO A 944 3.82 -32.15 1.43
N THR A 945 2.87 -31.34 1.89
CA THR A 945 1.69 -31.84 2.61
C THR A 945 0.78 -32.58 1.63
N VAL A 946 0.48 -33.84 1.94
CA VAL A 946 -0.36 -34.73 1.12
C VAL A 946 -1.53 -35.23 1.95
N THR A 947 -2.74 -35.20 1.38
CA THR A 947 -3.95 -35.76 1.99
C THR A 947 -4.17 -37.20 1.53
N SER A 948 -4.85 -38.01 2.34
CA SER A 948 -5.22 -39.39 1.98
C SER A 948 -6.36 -39.45 0.94
N HIS A 949 -7.16 -38.40 0.84
CA HIS A 949 -8.25 -38.23 -0.11
C HIS A 949 -7.93 -37.15 -1.16
N PRO A 950 -8.61 -37.14 -2.32
CA PRO A 950 -8.53 -36.03 -3.27
C PRO A 950 -9.05 -34.73 -2.63
N CYS A 951 -8.24 -33.67 -2.69
CA CYS A 951 -8.54 -32.37 -2.13
C CYS A 951 -9.72 -31.70 -2.82
N GLY A 952 -10.62 -31.12 -2.03
CA GLY A 952 -11.68 -30.23 -2.47
C GLY A 952 -11.43 -28.78 -2.04
N VAL A 953 -12.48 -27.95 -2.17
CA VAL A 953 -12.45 -26.54 -1.74
C VAL A 953 -12.17 -26.42 -0.24
N GLN A 954 -12.74 -27.32 0.57
CA GLN A 954 -12.52 -27.36 2.02
C GLN A 954 -11.03 -27.44 2.37
N ASP A 955 -10.29 -28.38 1.78
CA ASP A 955 -8.86 -28.56 2.04
C ASP A 955 -8.04 -27.34 1.60
N VAL A 956 -8.40 -26.71 0.47
CA VAL A 956 -7.76 -25.48 -0.01
C VAL A 956 -8.02 -24.31 0.94
N VAL A 957 -9.24 -24.19 1.48
CA VAL A 957 -9.59 -23.17 2.46
C VAL A 957 -8.88 -23.39 3.79
N ASP A 958 -8.82 -24.63 4.27
CA ASP A 958 -8.04 -24.99 5.46
C ASP A 958 -6.56 -24.63 5.28
N PHE A 959 -6.01 -24.88 4.09
CA PHE A 959 -4.68 -24.42 3.73
C PHE A 959 -4.56 -22.88 3.74
N VAL A 960 -5.51 -22.13 3.17
CA VAL A 960 -5.49 -20.65 3.19
C VAL A 960 -5.46 -20.12 4.63
N ILE A 961 -6.30 -20.67 5.51
CA ILE A 961 -6.33 -20.27 6.92
C ILE A 961 -5.01 -20.58 7.62
N ASN A 962 -4.44 -21.77 7.37
CA ASN A 962 -3.11 -22.12 7.88
C ASN A 962 -2.00 -21.27 7.26
N PHE A 963 -2.16 -20.81 6.02
CA PHE A 963 -1.24 -19.88 5.38
C PHE A 963 -1.24 -18.54 6.11
N ILE A 964 -2.41 -17.97 6.39
CA ILE A 964 -2.56 -16.71 7.13
C ILE A 964 -1.97 -16.83 8.55
N LYS A 965 -2.19 -17.97 9.23
CA LYS A 965 -1.55 -18.25 10.54
C LYS A 965 -0.03 -18.20 10.44
N SER A 966 0.54 -18.78 9.38
CA SER A 966 1.98 -19.01 9.27
C SER A 966 2.68 -18.16 8.20
N ASP A 967 2.16 -16.98 7.86
CA ASP A 967 2.83 -16.02 6.97
C ASP A 967 3.99 -15.34 7.71
N LEU A 968 5.15 -16.01 7.70
CA LEU A 968 6.33 -15.62 8.46
C LEU A 968 7.42 -14.96 7.60
N VAL A 969 7.26 -14.83 6.28
CA VAL A 969 8.31 -14.31 5.38
C VAL A 969 8.80 -12.93 5.81
N GLY A 970 7.86 -12.03 6.12
CA GLY A 970 8.17 -10.68 6.60
C GLY A 970 8.87 -10.68 7.96
N TYR A 971 8.41 -11.53 8.89
CA TYR A 971 9.01 -11.67 10.22
C TYR A 971 10.44 -12.21 10.14
N ILE A 972 10.65 -13.31 9.40
CA ILE A 972 11.95 -13.95 9.19
C ILE A 972 12.94 -12.96 8.58
N SER A 973 12.50 -12.17 7.58
CA SER A 973 13.35 -11.15 6.95
C SER A 973 13.82 -10.07 7.93
N ILE A 974 12.93 -9.58 8.80
CA ILE A 974 13.26 -8.57 9.82
C ILE A 974 14.14 -9.17 10.92
N LEU A 975 13.83 -10.39 11.36
CA LEU A 975 14.59 -11.11 12.37
C LEU A 975 16.01 -11.40 11.88
N HIS A 976 16.16 -11.82 10.62
CA HIS A 976 17.46 -12.02 9.97
C HIS A 976 18.29 -10.74 10.00
N LEU A 977 17.73 -9.60 9.56
CA LEU A 977 18.43 -8.30 9.63
C LEU A 977 18.81 -7.90 11.05
N ARG A 978 18.02 -8.28 12.05
CA ARG A 978 18.29 -7.96 13.46
C ARG A 978 19.41 -8.83 14.03
N ILE A 979 19.38 -10.13 13.80
CA ILE A 979 20.42 -11.06 14.27
C ILE A 979 21.72 -10.82 13.51
N SER A 980 21.65 -10.62 12.19
CA SER A 980 22.83 -10.37 11.37
C SER A 980 23.54 -9.08 11.75
N ASP A 981 22.82 -8.06 12.21
CA ASP A 981 23.43 -6.82 12.73
C ASP A 981 24.28 -7.10 13.97
N ALA A 982 23.80 -7.94 14.88
CA ALA A 982 24.50 -8.27 16.12
C ALA A 982 25.63 -9.30 15.93
N ASN A 983 25.38 -10.37 15.17
CA ASN A 983 26.21 -11.58 15.17
C ASN A 983 26.89 -11.89 13.82
N GLY A 984 26.57 -11.16 12.75
CA GLY A 984 27.04 -11.47 11.39
C GLY A 984 26.08 -12.38 10.61
N LEU A 985 26.25 -12.43 9.28
CA LEU A 985 25.35 -13.19 8.38
C LEU A 985 25.67 -14.70 8.33
N ASP A 986 26.89 -15.09 8.66
CA ASP A 986 27.38 -16.46 8.69
C ASP A 986 27.13 -17.15 10.04
N CYS A 987 26.52 -16.46 11.00
CA CYS A 987 26.19 -17.07 12.28
C CYS A 987 25.15 -18.19 12.12
N PRO A 988 25.17 -19.23 12.99
CA PRO A 988 24.26 -20.38 12.87
C PRO A 988 22.78 -19.98 12.80
N ASP A 989 22.36 -19.02 13.60
CA ASP A 989 21.00 -18.49 13.63
C ASP A 989 20.59 -17.88 12.28
N CYS A 990 21.48 -17.13 11.62
CA CYS A 990 21.21 -16.55 10.31
C CYS A 990 21.12 -17.62 9.21
N LEU A 991 21.97 -18.65 9.26
CA LEU A 991 21.89 -19.77 8.32
C LEU A 991 20.61 -20.59 8.50
N GLU A 992 20.15 -20.77 9.74
CA GLU A 992 18.85 -21.38 10.03
C GLU A 992 17.69 -20.52 9.52
N LEU A 993 17.75 -19.19 9.73
CA LEU A 993 16.78 -18.26 9.16
C LEU A 993 16.80 -18.26 7.62
N ALA A 994 17.95 -18.45 6.97
CA ALA A 994 18.05 -18.57 5.52
C ALA A 994 17.31 -19.82 5.01
N LYS A 995 17.46 -20.95 5.68
CA LYS A 995 16.69 -22.18 5.39
C LYS A 995 15.19 -21.94 5.59
N ALA A 996 14.81 -21.39 6.74
CA ALA A 996 13.43 -21.06 7.06
C ALA A 996 12.81 -20.06 6.06
N ALA A 997 13.57 -19.08 5.58
CA ALA A 997 13.10 -18.12 4.59
C ALA A 997 12.81 -18.78 3.24
N SER A 998 13.70 -19.65 2.76
CA SER A 998 13.47 -20.44 1.55
C SER A 998 12.20 -21.29 1.67
N HIS A 999 12.03 -21.97 2.80
CA HIS A 999 10.83 -22.77 3.07
C HIS A 999 9.55 -21.93 3.15
N ALA A 1000 9.60 -20.75 3.77
CA ALA A 1000 8.46 -19.85 3.89
C ALA A 1000 8.04 -19.26 2.52
N VAL A 1001 8.97 -19.06 1.58
CA VAL A 1001 8.66 -18.60 0.22
C VAL A 1001 7.95 -19.67 -0.60
N ASP A 1002 8.30 -20.95 -0.39
CA ASP A 1002 7.69 -22.09 -1.08
C ASP A 1002 6.45 -22.66 -0.37
N TYR A 1003 6.20 -22.29 0.89
CA TYR A 1003 5.03 -22.71 1.65
C TYR A 1003 3.71 -22.57 0.87
N PRO A 1004 3.44 -21.47 0.14
CA PRO A 1004 2.28 -21.35 -0.75
C PRO A 1004 2.04 -22.50 -1.74
N LYS A 1005 3.08 -23.22 -2.15
CA LYS A 1005 3.03 -24.32 -3.15
C LYS A 1005 3.25 -25.70 -2.52
N VAL A 1006 4.00 -25.76 -1.42
CA VAL A 1006 4.41 -27.00 -0.75
C VAL A 1006 3.40 -27.41 0.33
N GLY A 1007 2.80 -26.44 1.03
CA GLY A 1007 1.83 -26.67 2.09
C GLY A 1007 2.43 -26.96 3.48
N THR A 1008 3.76 -27.00 3.58
CA THR A 1008 4.49 -27.25 4.83
C THR A 1008 4.92 -25.92 5.44
N ALA A 1009 4.31 -25.55 6.57
CA ALA A 1009 4.58 -24.29 7.23
C ALA A 1009 5.88 -24.33 8.04
N VAL A 1010 6.58 -23.21 8.07
CA VAL A 1010 7.67 -23.02 9.04
C VAL A 1010 7.05 -22.83 10.43
N ASN A 1011 7.48 -23.62 11.39
CA ASN A 1011 7.01 -23.50 12.76
C ASN A 1011 7.73 -22.34 13.45
N PHE A 1012 6.94 -21.39 13.96
CA PHE A 1012 7.46 -20.21 14.66
C PHE A 1012 8.36 -20.57 15.86
N LYS A 1013 8.10 -21.68 16.55
CA LYS A 1013 8.87 -22.10 17.74
C LYS A 1013 10.28 -22.59 17.40
N ASP A 1014 10.48 -23.03 16.17
CA ASP A 1014 11.75 -23.56 15.69
C ASP A 1014 12.65 -22.43 15.16
N LEU A 1015 12.11 -21.20 15.04
CA LEU A 1015 12.90 -20.04 14.64
C LEU A 1015 13.86 -19.60 15.75
N PRO A 1016 15.07 -19.12 15.40
CA PRO A 1016 16.00 -18.50 16.33
C PRO A 1016 15.35 -17.40 17.15
N LYS A 1017 15.71 -17.32 18.44
CA LYS A 1017 15.16 -16.30 19.34
C LYS A 1017 15.74 -14.94 19.01
N ALA A 1018 14.87 -13.95 18.96
CA ALA A 1018 15.30 -12.57 18.75
C ALA A 1018 16.21 -12.10 19.89
N PRO A 1019 17.25 -11.29 19.61
CA PRO A 1019 18.17 -10.81 20.64
C PRO A 1019 17.45 -10.09 21.79
N THR A 1020 17.92 -10.27 23.03
CA THR A 1020 17.38 -9.57 24.20
C THR A 1020 17.91 -8.13 24.22
N GLY A 1021 17.04 -7.14 24.03
CA GLY A 1021 17.43 -5.72 24.02
C GLY A 1021 16.82 -4.89 22.88
N PRO A 1022 17.32 -3.65 22.67
CA PRO A 1022 16.84 -2.76 21.60
C PRO A 1022 17.01 -3.37 20.20
N ARG A 1023 16.30 -2.78 19.23
CA ARG A 1023 16.46 -3.09 17.80
C ARG A 1023 17.43 -2.10 17.13
N PRO A 1024 18.09 -2.46 16.03
CA PRO A 1024 18.81 -1.48 15.22
C PRO A 1024 17.90 -0.31 14.83
N ASP A 1025 18.43 0.92 14.88
CA ASP A 1025 17.72 2.16 14.56
C ASP A 1025 17.13 2.22 13.15
N TYR A 1026 17.79 1.61 12.16
CA TYR A 1026 17.23 1.49 10.82
C TYR A 1026 15.94 0.66 10.75
N LEU A 1027 15.58 -0.11 11.79
CA LEU A 1027 14.31 -0.84 11.89
C LEU A 1027 13.19 -0.05 12.61
N SER A 1028 13.42 1.22 12.95
CA SER A 1028 12.46 2.05 13.71
C SER A 1028 11.14 2.36 13.00
N GLY A 1029 11.07 2.20 11.67
CA GLY A 1029 9.87 2.48 10.88
C GLY A 1029 9.69 3.97 10.53
N GLU A 1030 8.70 4.27 9.70
CA GLU A 1030 8.36 5.66 9.35
C GLU A 1030 7.60 6.33 10.51
N GLY A 1031 7.94 7.58 10.84
CA GLY A 1031 7.25 8.35 11.89
C GLY A 1031 7.71 8.10 13.32
N TYR A 1032 8.66 7.18 13.55
CA TYR A 1032 9.30 7.02 14.85
C TYR A 1032 10.13 8.26 15.20
N ARG A 1033 9.75 8.93 16.30
CA ARG A 1033 10.52 10.02 16.92
C ARG A 1033 11.00 9.55 18.29
N PRO A 1034 12.31 9.28 18.47
CA PRO A 1034 12.83 8.85 19.76
C PRO A 1034 12.57 9.95 20.79
N ARG A 1035 12.03 9.58 21.96
CA ARG A 1035 11.93 10.46 23.12
C ARG A 1035 13.25 10.44 23.91
N PRO A 1036 13.52 11.46 24.74
CA PRO A 1036 14.51 11.31 25.82
C PRO A 1036 14.23 9.99 26.58
N GLY A 1037 15.24 9.19 26.88
CA GLY A 1037 15.07 7.88 27.53
C GLY A 1037 14.63 6.70 26.66
N ASP A 1038 14.35 6.88 25.35
CA ASP A 1038 13.85 5.79 24.50
C ASP A 1038 14.93 4.71 24.24
N THR A 1039 14.77 3.56 24.89
CA THR A 1039 15.67 2.41 24.80
C THR A 1039 15.18 1.32 23.84
N ARG A 1040 14.20 1.61 22.97
CA ARG A 1040 13.67 0.62 22.01
C ARG A 1040 14.62 0.36 20.84
N HIS A 1041 15.45 1.34 20.50
CA HIS A 1041 16.39 1.25 19.39
C HIS A 1041 17.82 1.66 19.80
N TYR A 1042 18.82 1.07 19.15
CA TYR A 1042 20.22 1.47 19.29
C TYR A 1042 20.79 1.94 17.94
N PRO A 1043 21.70 2.92 17.93
CA PRO A 1043 22.37 3.33 16.70
C PRO A 1043 23.29 2.19 16.22
N SER A 1044 22.91 1.48 15.16
CA SER A 1044 23.76 0.38 14.66
C SER A 1044 25.10 0.93 14.13
N PRO A 1045 26.24 0.31 14.49
CA PRO A 1045 27.56 0.72 14.02
C PRO A 1045 27.84 0.27 12.57
N LYS A 1046 27.02 -0.65 12.03
CA LYS A 1046 27.18 -1.21 10.68
C LYS A 1046 26.83 -0.22 9.58
N VAL A 1047 27.09 -0.60 8.33
CA VAL A 1047 26.78 0.20 7.13
C VAL A 1047 25.32 0.66 7.17
N LEU A 1048 24.35 -0.24 7.37
CA LEU A 1048 22.92 0.10 7.38
C LEU A 1048 22.54 1.19 8.39
N GLY A 1049 23.02 1.11 9.64
CA GLY A 1049 22.77 2.14 10.64
C GLY A 1049 23.39 3.47 10.27
N THR A 1050 24.58 3.45 9.68
CA THR A 1050 25.25 4.67 9.20
C THR A 1050 24.46 5.32 8.08
N LEU A 1051 24.08 4.56 7.05
CA LEU A 1051 23.33 5.06 5.90
C LEU A 1051 21.97 5.63 6.35
N PHE A 1052 21.27 4.95 7.26
CA PHE A 1052 19.98 5.39 7.78
C PHE A 1052 20.03 6.78 8.43
N ARG A 1053 21.04 7.04 9.26
CA ARG A 1053 21.20 8.32 9.97
C ARG A 1053 21.64 9.48 9.07
N ARG A 1054 22.27 9.18 7.93
CA ARG A 1054 22.75 10.20 6.98
C ARG A 1054 21.66 10.79 6.08
N VAL A 1055 20.51 10.14 5.93
CA VAL A 1055 19.46 10.64 5.03
C VAL A 1055 18.71 11.81 5.66
N PRO A 1056 18.75 13.00 5.04
CA PRO A 1056 17.93 14.12 5.46
C PRO A 1056 16.47 13.80 5.18
N THR A 1057 15.62 13.90 6.21
CA THR A 1057 14.17 13.84 6.04
C THR A 1057 13.60 15.15 6.55
N PHE A 1058 13.58 16.15 5.67
CA PHE A 1058 12.82 17.37 5.86
C PHE A 1058 11.51 17.24 5.09
N GLU A 1059 10.40 17.67 5.68
CA GLU A 1059 9.15 17.82 4.94
C GLU A 1059 9.26 19.16 4.19
N TYR A 1060 8.92 19.19 2.90
CA TYR A 1060 8.94 20.42 2.11
C TYR A 1060 7.95 21.42 2.72
N GLU A 1061 8.42 22.61 3.06
CA GLU A 1061 7.59 23.72 3.51
C GLU A 1061 7.26 24.57 2.28
N TYR A 1062 5.97 24.82 2.05
CA TYR A 1062 5.49 25.62 0.92
C TYR A 1062 5.99 27.07 1.03
N GLU A 1063 6.45 27.65 -0.08
CA GLU A 1063 6.80 29.07 -0.14
C GLU A 1063 5.51 29.92 -0.35
N GLU A 1064 5.43 31.12 0.24
CA GLU A 1064 4.26 32.01 0.08
C GLU A 1064 4.01 32.38 -1.40
N ASP A 1065 5.06 32.47 -2.21
CA ASP A 1065 4.98 32.80 -3.65
C ASP A 1065 4.38 31.68 -4.51
N ASP A 1066 4.49 30.41 -4.09
CA ASP A 1066 3.88 29.28 -4.79
C ASP A 1066 2.35 29.40 -4.85
N TRP A 1067 1.73 30.13 -3.91
CA TRP A 1067 0.30 30.41 -3.87
C TRP A 1067 -0.13 31.64 -4.69
N ASN A 1068 0.75 32.63 -4.84
CA ASN A 1068 0.39 33.92 -5.46
C ASN A 1068 0.49 33.89 -7.00
N HIS A 1069 1.37 33.07 -7.57
CA HIS A 1069 1.53 32.91 -9.03
C HIS A 1069 1.78 31.43 -9.41
N PRO A 1070 0.72 30.60 -9.47
CA PRO A 1070 0.89 29.14 -9.62
C PRO A 1070 1.53 28.72 -10.95
N ILE A 1071 1.31 29.47 -12.04
CA ILE A 1071 1.82 29.16 -13.39
C ILE A 1071 2.14 30.46 -14.16
N GLU A 1072 3.34 30.57 -14.74
CA GLU A 1072 3.73 31.64 -15.68
C GLU A 1072 3.13 31.43 -17.09
N TYR A 1073 1.81 31.52 -17.21
CA TYR A 1073 1.08 31.19 -18.44
C TYR A 1073 1.57 31.96 -19.67
N GLU A 1074 1.79 33.27 -19.55
CA GLU A 1074 2.20 34.11 -20.69
C GLU A 1074 3.56 33.70 -21.26
N LYS A 1075 4.47 33.25 -20.40
CA LYS A 1075 5.82 32.81 -20.79
C LYS A 1075 5.76 31.49 -21.55
N ILE A 1076 5.00 30.53 -21.03
CA ILE A 1076 4.78 29.25 -21.70
C ILE A 1076 4.04 29.46 -23.03
N ASP A 1077 3.02 30.32 -23.04
CA ASP A 1077 2.26 30.64 -24.25
C ASP A 1077 3.16 31.21 -25.35
N ARG A 1078 4.03 32.17 -25.00
CA ARG A 1078 5.03 32.73 -25.92
C ARG A 1078 5.95 31.65 -26.49
N ALA A 1079 6.46 30.76 -25.64
CA ALA A 1079 7.33 29.67 -26.08
C ALA A 1079 6.61 28.67 -27.01
N ILE A 1080 5.34 28.34 -26.73
CA ILE A 1080 4.51 27.50 -27.60
C ILE A 1080 4.31 28.17 -28.95
N ARG A 1081 3.95 29.46 -28.99
CA ARG A 1081 3.76 30.22 -30.25
C ARG A 1081 5.01 30.19 -31.12
N LEU A 1082 6.20 30.34 -30.51
CA LEU A 1082 7.47 30.24 -31.23
C LEU A 1082 7.71 28.82 -31.79
N ALA A 1083 7.43 27.77 -31.00
CA ALA A 1083 7.58 26.39 -31.43
C ALA A 1083 6.62 26.03 -32.59
N VAL A 1084 5.35 26.43 -32.47
CA VAL A 1084 4.33 26.26 -33.50
C VAL A 1084 4.70 27.02 -34.77
N GLY A 1085 5.18 28.26 -34.66
CA GLY A 1085 5.65 29.04 -35.81
C GLY A 1085 6.80 28.36 -36.58
N ARG A 1086 7.68 27.61 -35.89
CA ARG A 1086 8.69 26.78 -36.55
C ARG A 1086 8.06 25.60 -37.30
N CYS A 1087 7.07 24.93 -36.72
CA CYS A 1087 6.33 23.84 -37.37
C CYS A 1087 5.55 24.32 -38.60
N MET A 1088 4.82 25.44 -38.49
CA MET A 1088 4.07 26.02 -39.62
C MET A 1088 4.98 26.30 -40.81
N ARG A 1089 6.13 26.94 -40.61
CA ARG A 1089 7.11 27.21 -41.69
C ARG A 1089 7.58 25.94 -42.38
N ARG A 1090 7.79 24.85 -41.62
CA ARG A 1090 8.19 23.55 -42.17
C ARG A 1090 7.04 22.89 -42.95
N LEU A 1091 5.83 22.87 -42.39
CA LEU A 1091 4.65 22.32 -43.07
C LEU A 1091 4.36 23.06 -44.37
N HIS A 1092 4.42 24.40 -44.37
CA HIS A 1092 4.29 25.22 -45.58
C HIS A 1092 5.32 24.87 -46.67
N SER A 1093 6.51 24.40 -46.27
CA SER A 1093 7.59 24.05 -47.19
C SER A 1093 7.58 22.56 -47.59
N SER A 1094 6.63 21.76 -47.09
CA SER A 1094 6.51 20.32 -47.38
C SER A 1094 5.33 20.01 -48.30
N ARG A 1095 5.20 18.75 -48.74
CA ARG A 1095 4.05 18.25 -49.51
C ARG A 1095 2.70 18.37 -48.78
N PHE A 1096 2.72 18.73 -47.50
CA PHE A 1096 1.57 18.87 -46.61
C PHE A 1096 1.18 20.32 -46.32
N GLY A 1097 1.62 21.27 -47.14
CA GLY A 1097 1.40 22.71 -46.93
C GLY A 1097 -0.07 23.15 -46.76
N ALA A 1098 -1.05 22.36 -47.21
CA ALA A 1098 -2.47 22.63 -46.97
C ALA A 1098 -2.88 22.50 -45.49
N PHE A 1099 -2.20 21.63 -44.73
CA PHE A 1099 -2.52 21.37 -43.32
C PHE A 1099 -1.95 22.42 -42.36
N SER A 1100 -1.05 23.30 -42.81
CA SER A 1100 -0.53 24.37 -41.95
C SER A 1100 -1.62 25.36 -41.52
N ALA A 1101 -2.65 25.57 -42.36
CA ALA A 1101 -3.84 26.36 -42.05
C ALA A 1101 -4.74 25.70 -40.99
N THR A 1102 -4.59 24.40 -40.79
CA THR A 1102 -5.35 23.62 -39.80
C THR A 1102 -4.72 23.70 -38.42
N LEU A 1103 -3.44 24.09 -38.28
CA LEU A 1103 -2.79 24.26 -36.98
C LEU A 1103 -3.07 25.65 -36.41
N ARG A 1104 -3.92 25.76 -35.38
CA ARG A 1104 -4.46 27.03 -34.90
C ARG A 1104 -3.99 27.35 -33.47
N LEU A 1105 -3.54 28.59 -33.25
CA LEU A 1105 -3.13 29.08 -31.92
C LEU A 1105 -4.30 29.63 -31.10
N ASP A 1106 -5.35 30.10 -31.78
CA ASP A 1106 -6.58 30.58 -31.17
C ASP A 1106 -7.67 29.52 -31.41
N ALA A 1107 -8.33 29.11 -30.33
CA ALA A 1107 -9.39 28.10 -30.37
C ALA A 1107 -10.73 28.75 -30.72
N GLU A 1108 -11.56 28.04 -31.49
CA GLU A 1108 -12.94 28.44 -31.77
C GLU A 1108 -13.80 28.36 -30.49
N ASP A 1109 -14.82 29.22 -30.40
CA ASP A 1109 -15.71 29.29 -29.22
C ASP A 1109 -16.40 27.94 -28.94
N ASP A 1110 -16.81 27.22 -29.99
CA ASP A 1110 -17.49 25.92 -29.85
C ASP A 1110 -16.54 24.86 -29.26
N LEU A 1111 -15.27 24.85 -29.69
CA LEU A 1111 -14.26 23.94 -29.16
C LEU A 1111 -13.86 24.30 -27.72
N LEU A 1112 -13.87 25.59 -27.36
CA LEU A 1112 -13.67 26.02 -25.97
C LEU A 1112 -14.80 25.55 -25.06
N ASP A 1113 -16.05 25.65 -25.52
CA ASP A 1113 -17.21 25.16 -24.78
C ASP A 1113 -17.18 23.62 -24.63
N GLU A 1114 -16.77 22.89 -25.68
CA GLU A 1114 -16.53 21.45 -25.64
C GLU A 1114 -15.45 21.08 -24.60
N MET A 1115 -14.27 21.73 -24.66
CA MET A 1115 -13.18 21.46 -23.72
C MET A 1115 -13.50 21.86 -22.27
N TYR A 1116 -14.37 22.85 -22.07
CA TYR A 1116 -14.90 23.17 -20.73
C TYR A 1116 -15.74 22.02 -20.17
N HIS A 1117 -16.51 21.33 -21.01
CA HIS A 1117 -17.24 20.13 -20.58
C HIS A 1117 -16.30 18.97 -20.23
N VAL A 1118 -15.28 18.72 -21.06
CA VAL A 1118 -14.25 17.72 -20.77
C VAL A 1118 -13.52 18.03 -19.46
N PHE A 1119 -13.17 19.31 -19.22
CA PHE A 1119 -12.54 19.73 -17.97
C PHE A 1119 -13.40 19.44 -16.73
N GLU A 1120 -14.70 19.74 -16.78
CA GLU A 1120 -15.60 19.52 -15.65
C GLU A 1120 -15.74 18.01 -15.33
N ASP A 1121 -15.86 17.17 -16.35
CA ASP A 1121 -15.94 15.72 -16.17
C ASP A 1121 -14.60 15.16 -15.63
N TYR A 1122 -13.47 15.68 -16.11
CA TYR A 1122 -12.14 15.35 -15.57
C TYR A 1122 -12.03 15.68 -14.09
N ARG A 1123 -12.45 16.88 -13.72
CA ARG A 1123 -12.43 17.38 -12.34
C ARG A 1123 -13.29 16.54 -11.42
N GLU A 1124 -14.50 16.18 -11.83
CA GLU A 1124 -15.40 15.33 -11.05
C GLU A 1124 -14.78 13.95 -10.79
N GLU A 1125 -14.27 13.27 -11.83
CA GLU A 1125 -13.58 11.98 -11.67
C GLU A 1125 -12.30 12.10 -10.81
N LEU A 1126 -11.50 13.16 -10.99
CA LEU A 1126 -10.27 13.37 -10.22
C LEU A 1126 -10.55 13.56 -8.72
N ILE A 1127 -11.59 14.32 -8.35
CA ILE A 1127 -12.00 14.51 -6.95
C ILE A 1127 -12.43 13.17 -6.34
N VAL A 1128 -13.15 12.32 -7.10
CA VAL A 1128 -13.55 10.99 -6.63
C VAL A 1128 -12.32 10.13 -6.34
N ILE A 1129 -11.33 10.14 -7.23
CA ILE A 1129 -10.06 9.42 -7.01
C ILE A 1129 -9.35 9.97 -5.75
N ALA A 1130 -9.22 11.28 -5.64
CA ALA A 1130 -8.55 11.95 -4.52
C ALA A 1130 -9.19 11.64 -3.16
N LYS A 1131 -10.52 11.57 -3.11
CA LYS A 1131 -11.29 11.21 -1.91
C LYS A 1131 -11.24 9.72 -1.58
N THR A 1132 -11.16 8.86 -2.60
CA THR A 1132 -11.14 7.40 -2.41
C THR A 1132 -9.84 6.93 -1.77
N HIS A 1133 -8.71 7.59 -2.08
CA HIS A 1133 -7.37 7.13 -1.69
C HIS A 1133 -6.71 7.94 -0.55
N THR A 1134 -7.44 8.86 0.09
CA THR A 1134 -6.98 9.49 1.35
C THR A 1134 -7.28 8.58 2.54
N VAL A 1135 -6.40 8.60 3.55
CA VAL A 1135 -6.64 7.95 4.85
C VAL A 1135 -7.83 8.58 5.58
N SER A 1136 -8.13 9.85 5.31
CA SER A 1136 -9.22 10.59 5.96
C SER A 1136 -10.57 10.31 5.30
N LYS A 1137 -11.59 9.99 6.10
CA LYS A 1137 -12.98 9.87 5.61
C LYS A 1137 -13.75 11.20 5.61
N ASN A 1138 -13.07 12.32 5.83
CA ASN A 1138 -13.71 13.63 5.82
C ASN A 1138 -14.04 14.05 4.38
N ALA A 1139 -15.26 14.53 4.13
CA ALA A 1139 -15.69 15.01 2.83
C ALA A 1139 -14.84 16.18 2.29
N ASP A 1140 -14.22 16.94 3.18
CA ASP A 1140 -13.40 18.12 2.88
C ASP A 1140 -11.89 17.84 2.78
N ILE A 1141 -11.45 16.60 3.00
CA ILE A 1141 -10.03 16.20 2.91
C ILE A 1141 -9.88 15.28 1.71
N TRP A 1142 -8.98 15.61 0.80
CA TRP A 1142 -8.62 14.81 -0.36
C TRP A 1142 -7.15 15.02 -0.70
N LEU A 1143 -6.59 14.07 -1.45
CA LEU A 1143 -5.21 14.17 -1.94
C LEU A 1143 -5.03 15.39 -2.84
N THR A 1144 -3.87 16.04 -2.77
CA THR A 1144 -3.60 17.21 -3.62
C THR A 1144 -3.37 16.81 -5.08
N GLU A 1145 -3.50 17.74 -6.03
CA GLU A 1145 -3.25 17.43 -7.45
C GLU A 1145 -1.80 16.99 -7.68
N GLU A 1146 -0.87 17.55 -6.92
CA GLU A 1146 0.56 17.26 -6.97
C GLU A 1146 0.86 15.82 -6.52
N GLU A 1147 0.17 15.33 -5.49
CA GLU A 1147 0.22 13.94 -5.03
C GLU A 1147 -0.24 12.99 -6.14
N LEU A 1148 -1.38 13.29 -6.78
CA LEU A 1148 -1.94 12.49 -7.87
C LEU A 1148 -1.07 12.53 -9.12
N ILE A 1149 -0.50 13.69 -9.46
CA ILE A 1149 0.39 13.86 -10.61
C ILE A 1149 1.69 13.10 -10.41
N CYS A 1150 2.32 13.27 -9.25
CA CYS A 1150 3.56 12.59 -8.91
C CYS A 1150 3.34 11.08 -8.72
N GLY A 1151 2.14 10.68 -8.30
CA GLY A 1151 1.76 9.30 -8.03
C GLY A 1151 2.25 8.81 -6.68
N VAL A 1152 2.18 9.66 -5.66
CA VAL A 1152 2.65 9.40 -4.29
C VAL A 1152 1.60 9.81 -3.26
N SER A 1153 1.67 9.26 -2.05
CA SER A 1153 0.88 9.71 -0.90
C SER A 1153 1.83 10.24 0.18
N MET A 1154 1.63 11.49 0.58
CA MET A 1154 2.43 12.17 1.60
C MET A 1154 1.96 11.85 3.02
N GLU A 1155 0.74 11.35 3.15
CA GLU A 1155 0.13 10.89 4.40
C GLU A 1155 0.96 9.80 5.11
N ARG A 1156 0.85 9.77 6.44
CA ARG A 1156 1.57 8.81 7.27
C ARG A 1156 0.70 7.58 7.53
N TYR A 1157 1.17 6.43 7.06
CA TYR A 1157 0.52 5.14 7.30
C TYR A 1157 1.23 4.42 8.45
N SER A 1158 0.46 3.73 9.29
CA SER A 1158 1.01 2.80 10.30
C SER A 1158 1.67 1.58 9.64
N ASP A 1159 1.12 1.12 8.51
CA ASP A 1159 1.68 0.06 7.67
C ASP A 1159 2.18 0.61 6.32
N PRO A 1160 3.50 0.65 6.08
CA PRO A 1160 4.07 1.09 4.80
C PRO A 1160 3.69 0.21 3.60
N ARG A 1161 3.23 -1.03 3.81
CA ARG A 1161 2.71 -1.89 2.73
C ARG A 1161 1.35 -1.38 2.25
N ARG A 1162 0.46 -1.06 3.18
CA ARG A 1162 -0.86 -0.49 2.88
C ARG A 1162 -0.76 0.80 2.07
N ARG A 1163 0.16 1.71 2.42
CA ARG A 1163 0.40 2.92 1.62
C ARG A 1163 0.68 2.58 0.16
N ARG A 1164 1.52 1.58 -0.11
CA ARG A 1164 1.89 1.18 -1.48
C ARG A 1164 0.71 0.58 -2.23
N GLU A 1165 -0.10 -0.25 -1.58
CA GLU A 1165 -1.30 -0.83 -2.17
C GLU A 1165 -2.27 0.28 -2.60
N VAL A 1166 -2.56 1.22 -1.69
CA VAL A 1166 -3.41 2.39 -1.97
C VAL A 1166 -2.82 3.25 -3.08
N THR A 1167 -1.52 3.60 -3.02
CA THR A 1167 -0.85 4.37 -4.08
C THR A 1167 -0.87 3.66 -5.43
N THR A 1168 -0.78 2.32 -5.46
CA THR A 1168 -0.84 1.54 -6.71
C THR A 1168 -2.25 1.59 -7.32
N ALA A 1169 -3.28 1.39 -6.50
CA ALA A 1169 -4.68 1.48 -6.94
C ALA A 1169 -5.04 2.90 -7.42
N MET A 1170 -4.58 3.92 -6.69
CA MET A 1170 -4.69 5.32 -7.07
C MET A 1170 -4.04 5.60 -8.43
N ASN A 1171 -2.78 5.18 -8.60
CA ASN A 1171 -2.05 5.41 -9.84
C ASN A 1171 -2.72 4.75 -11.06
N LEU A 1172 -3.33 3.58 -10.88
CA LEU A 1172 -4.10 2.89 -11.91
C LEU A 1172 -5.33 3.71 -12.34
N GLN A 1173 -6.12 4.21 -11.38
CA GLN A 1173 -7.29 5.05 -11.65
C GLN A 1173 -6.91 6.36 -12.35
N THR A 1174 -5.87 7.04 -11.84
CA THR A 1174 -5.36 8.28 -12.43
C THR A 1174 -4.77 8.04 -13.83
N GLN A 1175 -4.11 6.90 -14.05
CA GLN A 1175 -3.61 6.51 -15.37
C GLN A 1175 -4.75 6.36 -16.37
N GLU A 1176 -5.85 5.72 -15.98
CA GLU A 1176 -7.01 5.57 -16.87
C GLU A 1176 -7.75 6.89 -17.12
N LEU A 1177 -7.97 7.70 -16.08
CA LEU A 1177 -8.57 9.02 -16.23
C LEU A 1177 -7.76 9.86 -17.23
N THR A 1178 -6.46 10.00 -17.01
CA THR A 1178 -5.60 10.79 -17.91
C THR A 1178 -5.48 10.16 -19.30
N ARG A 1179 -5.64 8.83 -19.45
CA ARG A 1179 -5.69 8.16 -20.76
C ARG A 1179 -6.95 8.55 -21.52
N LYS A 1180 -8.12 8.54 -20.86
CA LYS A 1180 -9.40 9.02 -21.44
C LYS A 1180 -9.28 10.47 -21.93
N ILE A 1181 -8.70 11.37 -21.12
CA ILE A 1181 -8.50 12.78 -21.53
C ILE A 1181 -7.67 12.89 -22.81
N ARG A 1182 -6.57 12.12 -22.91
CA ARG A 1182 -5.72 12.15 -24.11
C ARG A 1182 -6.42 11.62 -25.36
N LEU A 1183 -7.35 10.67 -25.19
CA LEU A 1183 -8.20 10.22 -26.29
C LEU A 1183 -9.15 11.34 -26.75
N GLU A 1184 -9.75 12.08 -25.83
CA GLU A 1184 -10.59 13.23 -26.17
C GLU A 1184 -9.82 14.28 -26.98
N PHE A 1185 -8.53 14.47 -26.69
CA PHE A 1185 -7.69 15.36 -27.49
C PHE A 1185 -7.38 14.78 -28.87
N SER A 1186 -7.36 13.46 -29.05
CA SER A 1186 -6.95 12.80 -30.29
C SER A 1186 -8.11 12.39 -31.23
N HIS A 1187 -9.36 12.69 -30.85
CA HIS A 1187 -10.59 12.27 -31.54
C HIS A 1187 -10.78 12.98 -32.90
N GLN A 1188 -11.44 12.33 -33.86
CA GLN A 1188 -11.88 12.93 -35.14
C GLN A 1188 -13.42 12.95 -35.15
N ASP A 1189 -14.02 14.07 -35.58
CA ASP A 1189 -15.46 14.15 -35.83
C ASP A 1189 -15.80 13.42 -37.13
N ASN A 1190 -15.90 12.09 -37.09
CA ASN A 1190 -16.55 11.34 -38.16
C ASN A 1190 -17.91 10.86 -37.65
N ASP A 1191 -18.96 11.47 -38.18
CA ASP A 1191 -20.35 10.99 -38.07
C ASP A 1191 -20.46 9.62 -38.77
N GLN A 1192 -20.27 8.52 -38.04
CA GLN A 1192 -20.78 7.19 -38.40
C GLN A 1192 -20.82 6.30 -37.14
N ASP A 1193 -22.04 6.12 -36.63
CA ASP A 1193 -22.41 5.31 -35.46
C ASP A 1193 -22.34 3.78 -35.71
N ASP A 1194 -21.30 3.28 -36.38
CA ASP A 1194 -21.07 1.83 -36.50
C ASP A 1194 -19.78 1.45 -35.75
N PHE A 1195 -19.93 1.24 -34.44
CA PHE A 1195 -18.87 0.71 -33.57
C PHE A 1195 -18.79 -0.81 -33.71
N ASP A 1196 -18.06 -1.31 -34.72
CA ASP A 1196 -17.59 -2.70 -34.72
C ASP A 1196 -16.27 -2.80 -33.94
N GLU A 1197 -16.25 -3.58 -32.85
CA GLU A 1197 -15.10 -3.77 -31.94
C GLU A 1197 -13.85 -4.38 -32.65
N ASP A 1198 -14.02 -4.98 -33.82
CA ASP A 1198 -12.96 -5.66 -34.57
C ASP A 1198 -12.18 -4.73 -35.52
N GLU A 1199 -12.76 -3.63 -36.00
CA GLU A 1199 -12.08 -2.71 -36.93
C GLU A 1199 -11.09 -1.74 -36.25
N TYR A 1200 -11.20 -1.56 -34.92
CA TYR A 1200 -10.29 -0.66 -34.18
C TYR A 1200 -8.83 -1.16 -34.17
N PHE A 1201 -8.61 -2.47 -34.33
CA PHE A 1201 -7.26 -3.04 -34.43
C PHE A 1201 -6.67 -3.00 -35.84
N ASP A 1202 -7.49 -2.86 -36.89
CA ASP A 1202 -7.03 -2.77 -38.28
C ASP A 1202 -6.77 -1.33 -38.73
N ALA A 1203 -7.26 -0.30 -38.03
CA ALA A 1203 -6.97 1.10 -38.32
C ALA A 1203 -5.52 1.57 -38.00
N ILE A 1204 -4.63 0.65 -37.62
CA ILE A 1204 -3.17 0.88 -37.50
C ILE A 1204 -2.38 -0.02 -38.48
N ASN A 1205 -3.06 -0.67 -39.43
CA ASN A 1205 -2.40 -1.11 -40.65
C ASN A 1205 -2.34 0.08 -41.59
N TYR A 1206 -1.17 0.71 -41.70
CA TYR A 1206 -0.48 1.00 -42.96
C TYR A 1206 0.92 1.51 -42.61
N GLU A 1207 1.93 0.89 -43.20
CA GLU A 1207 3.17 1.58 -43.48
C GLU A 1207 2.84 2.85 -44.28
N GLU A 1208 3.49 3.97 -43.94
CA GLU A 1208 3.42 5.31 -44.56
C GLU A 1208 2.57 6.39 -43.82
N ASP A 1209 3.30 7.38 -43.27
CA ASP A 1209 2.93 8.68 -42.69
C ASP A 1209 1.93 8.79 -41.51
N PRO A 1210 2.29 9.50 -40.41
CA PRO A 1210 1.28 9.94 -39.44
C PRO A 1210 0.33 10.91 -40.15
N ASP A 1211 -0.98 10.66 -40.07
CA ASP A 1211 -2.00 11.61 -40.55
C ASP A 1211 -1.78 12.98 -39.89
N ILE A 1212 -1.17 13.90 -40.64
CA ILE A 1212 -0.82 15.25 -40.20
C ILE A 1212 -2.09 16.00 -39.78
N GLY A 1213 -3.24 15.72 -40.42
CA GLY A 1213 -4.53 16.26 -40.04
C GLY A 1213 -4.91 15.87 -38.61
N ARG A 1214 -4.72 14.60 -38.25
CA ARG A 1214 -4.95 14.11 -36.88
C ARG A 1214 -4.03 14.79 -35.86
N LEU A 1215 -2.76 14.99 -36.17
CA LEU A 1215 -1.81 15.68 -35.29
C LEU A 1215 -2.15 17.17 -35.10
N CYS A 1216 -2.58 17.85 -36.18
CA CYS A 1216 -3.06 19.23 -36.11
C CYS A 1216 -4.32 19.34 -35.24
N ASN A 1217 -5.29 18.44 -35.41
CA ASN A 1217 -6.49 18.42 -34.58
C ASN A 1217 -6.15 18.18 -33.09
N GLN A 1218 -5.25 17.22 -32.82
CA GLN A 1218 -4.78 16.94 -31.47
C GLN A 1218 -4.17 18.17 -30.81
N PHE A 1219 -3.35 18.93 -31.54
CA PHE A 1219 -2.81 20.18 -31.04
C PHE A 1219 -3.91 21.20 -30.73
N ASN A 1220 -4.86 21.42 -31.64
CA ASN A 1220 -5.92 22.42 -31.47
C ASN A 1220 -6.83 22.13 -30.28
N ARG A 1221 -7.23 20.86 -30.09
CA ARG A 1221 -8.07 20.43 -28.96
C ARG A 1221 -7.32 20.59 -27.64
N ALA A 1222 -6.04 20.15 -27.58
CA ALA A 1222 -5.20 20.37 -26.42
C ALA A 1222 -4.96 21.87 -26.13
N ARG A 1223 -4.87 22.70 -27.18
CA ARG A 1223 -4.74 24.16 -27.06
C ARG A 1223 -6.00 24.80 -26.47
N ALA A 1224 -7.19 24.37 -26.89
CA ALA A 1224 -8.44 24.81 -26.29
C ALA A 1224 -8.54 24.39 -24.82
N ALA A 1225 -8.15 23.16 -24.47
CA ALA A 1225 -8.08 22.68 -23.10
C ALA A 1225 -7.12 23.50 -22.21
N TRP A 1226 -5.96 23.90 -22.75
CA TRP A 1226 -5.01 24.81 -22.08
C TRP A 1226 -5.66 26.17 -21.74
N ILE A 1227 -6.40 26.76 -22.68
CA ILE A 1227 -7.10 28.05 -22.48
C ILE A 1227 -8.22 27.91 -21.43
N VAL A 1228 -8.99 26.83 -21.50
CA VAL A 1228 -10.07 26.52 -20.55
C VAL A 1228 -9.54 26.39 -19.13
N GLY A 1229 -8.52 25.55 -18.93
CA GLY A 1229 -7.96 25.32 -17.59
C GLY A 1229 -7.38 26.59 -16.97
N ASN A 1230 -6.71 27.44 -17.75
CA ASN A 1230 -6.17 28.71 -17.25
C ASN A 1230 -7.27 29.68 -16.77
N GLY A 1231 -8.47 29.59 -17.34
CA GLY A 1231 -9.61 30.43 -16.97
C GLY A 1231 -10.27 30.04 -15.64
N GLU A 1232 -9.93 28.89 -15.06
CA GLU A 1232 -10.60 28.32 -13.90
C GLU A 1232 -9.68 28.20 -12.68
N ASP A 1233 -10.12 28.78 -11.57
CA ASP A 1233 -9.50 28.62 -10.25
C ASP A 1233 -10.25 27.52 -9.47
N ALA A 1234 -10.00 26.27 -9.86
CA ALA A 1234 -10.67 25.09 -9.32
C ALA A 1234 -9.73 23.88 -9.24
N TYR A 1235 -9.97 23.00 -8.26
CA TYR A 1235 -9.28 21.71 -8.17
C TYR A 1235 -9.43 20.93 -9.48
N GLY A 1236 -8.33 20.40 -9.99
CA GLY A 1236 -8.20 19.72 -11.28
C GLY A 1236 -7.73 20.63 -12.41
N ALA A 1237 -7.81 21.96 -12.29
CA ALA A 1237 -7.45 22.87 -13.38
C ALA A 1237 -5.98 22.73 -13.76
N GLN A 1238 -5.09 22.75 -12.76
CA GLN A 1238 -3.65 22.73 -13.01
C GLN A 1238 -3.19 21.38 -13.59
N SER A 1239 -3.70 20.26 -13.07
CA SER A 1239 -3.41 18.92 -13.61
C SER A 1239 -3.96 18.71 -15.01
N PHE A 1240 -5.15 19.23 -15.32
CA PHE A 1240 -5.73 19.20 -16.68
C PHE A 1240 -4.84 19.94 -17.69
N ILE A 1241 -4.34 21.10 -17.30
CA ILE A 1241 -3.41 21.92 -18.08
C ILE A 1241 -2.10 21.19 -18.35
N MET A 1242 -1.60 20.38 -17.40
CA MET A 1242 -0.41 19.55 -17.63
C MET A 1242 -0.63 18.46 -18.69
N ILE A 1243 -1.82 17.85 -18.72
CA ILE A 1243 -2.18 16.88 -19.78
C ILE A 1243 -2.21 17.60 -21.14
N ALA A 1244 -2.91 18.74 -21.21
CA ALA A 1244 -3.00 19.56 -22.41
C ALA A 1244 -1.62 19.99 -22.94
N LEU A 1245 -0.75 20.48 -22.05
CA LEU A 1245 0.62 20.86 -22.39
C LEU A 1245 1.42 19.66 -22.92
N GLY A 1246 1.32 18.50 -22.27
CA GLY A 1246 1.98 17.28 -22.71
C GLY A 1246 1.58 16.86 -24.13
N GLU A 1247 0.29 16.90 -24.45
CA GLU A 1247 -0.23 16.52 -25.76
C GLU A 1247 0.08 17.57 -26.85
N MET A 1248 0.00 18.87 -26.54
CA MET A 1248 0.49 19.93 -27.45
C MET A 1248 1.96 19.70 -27.84
N LEU A 1249 2.82 19.44 -26.85
CA LEU A 1249 4.24 19.21 -27.08
C LEU A 1249 4.51 17.90 -27.83
N SER A 1250 3.70 16.86 -27.60
CA SER A 1250 3.75 15.60 -28.34
C SER A 1250 3.43 15.81 -29.82
N ALA A 1251 2.35 16.55 -30.12
CA ALA A 1251 1.94 16.88 -31.48
C ALA A 1251 3.01 17.73 -32.20
N ILE A 1252 3.53 18.79 -31.56
CA ILE A 1252 4.62 19.61 -32.10
C ILE A 1252 5.85 18.75 -32.42
N LYS A 1253 6.21 17.84 -31.52
CA LYS A 1253 7.36 16.94 -31.72
C LYS A 1253 7.15 15.99 -32.90
N ALA A 1254 5.93 15.47 -33.08
CA ALA A 1254 5.61 14.58 -34.19
C ALA A 1254 5.62 15.32 -35.53
N LEU A 1255 4.98 16.49 -35.60
CA LEU A 1255 4.97 17.39 -36.77
C LEU A 1255 6.37 17.91 -37.13
N GLY A 1256 7.28 17.94 -36.16
CA GLY A 1256 8.65 18.42 -36.34
C GLY A 1256 9.67 17.38 -36.81
N ARG A 1257 9.31 16.08 -36.93
CA ARG A 1257 10.20 15.03 -37.46
C ARG A 1257 10.26 15.09 -38.98
N GLU A 1258 11.46 14.94 -39.54
CA GLU A 1258 11.62 14.68 -40.98
C GLU A 1258 10.90 13.37 -41.31
N THR A 1259 10.07 13.43 -42.35
CA THR A 1259 9.41 12.25 -42.96
C THR A 1259 10.34 11.68 -43.99
#